data_AF-A0A9P7KLR8-F1
#
_entry.id   AF-A0A9P7KLR8-F1
#
_cell.length_a   1.000
_cell.length_b   1.000
_cell.length_c   1.000
_cell.angle_alpha   90.00
_cell.angle_beta   90.00
_cell.angle_gamma   90.00
#
_symmetry.space_group_name_H-M   'P 1'
#
loop_
_entity.id
_entity.type
_entity.pdbx_description
1 polymer ?
#
loop_
_entity_poly.entity_id
_entity_poly.type
_entity_poly.pdbx_seq_one_letter_code
_entity_poly.pdbx_strand_id
1 'polypeptide(L)'
;MMWQTLCWVLLPSLAFGAIDRKRIVSEHNIVRTTLINNETTPLQVGNGNFAFSVDTTGMQTYLPFNTMSRWAWHNDTEPEGEPIDAYNGVPKETHGRNVSYDIPDPNLPEVSQWLIGNPNRINLGRIGLRYNGDTLNASMISETHQKLDLWEGAITSTFKINGVKVKVITQGDFEADAVAFNIESKLIKTGNLTVEFDFPYPPLHTTKYKNEIFVGVYNFPANHTTEASSGVRKNIAHIYHNLGTKYYVNICWPEQQPLQLKRLQPPGSTQRTAHRYILSSTVGKTISFTADFSPSKKLPDLPSLTKKRNSAGWRDYWQNGGFVDLTESTNPNATELQRRIITSQYHVRVNSAAEGESPQESGLMNNGWYGKFHMEMVVWHNAHWVSWGRDQYFHNIFPALYEKLLPTSLARAKQMGWEGARWPKMTETITGRSSPGGINAYLMWQQPHAMYMAMLAYKSKPTRSTLRRWDPILEATADYMASYAWLNETSGKYDLGPPAIGVTENTPPDLTLNLAYDIAYWRYGLDVARDWKKKLGLPVPKHWTTVAKNLATPPQINGLYTVYDGLNATWWDDPALNRDPRSLIMLQGILPDTPAVNKEVARRTADKVWEVWTDQNIRGWGRPVLAINSARIGNPERAIYHLTAYDYWKFDDAGFAIRGGDGNTPPPFMPGNAGLLLAVAYMAEGWDGSKGPIIRIGPNEIHIEDSQYFDTIFGFRPLNKEALTAKEFGINHALFGVEDYKTYTKKRAAFGDAFSRSKLFKIQDQINNDIENGCAWVEEQSKNGGPVDLAFLFRAVPAEIITRYLFGQEYGFLKDVQTTKNLYDKRLDRLFGLAHLGRFIPKEIPLFASLFRQLGMRAMGLNDPGSAFLDYFMATGAKAGSNQHTVFDDFLDSSLPQSEKEKGPLTQQAVAIWSGGWDTVGFALTMGTYQLLQNPEIMERLYNELKETWRDPNEAPDIAVLDKLPYLTAVLKETFRHSPGALCRISRVNPRQPEQYGDWEIPPGTIISMSIPDVLSDQSIWGSDAAVFRPERWLERADLDRYLVTFSKGTRICPGIELAWIEIRLIIASLFRKYHMSIAPEAGITDDDILPFYDGFTPAVKNWISRLPVEVKPRD
;
A
#
# COMPACT_ATOMS: atom_id res chain seq x y z
N MET A 1 -26.23 8.95 -23.83
CA MET A 1 -25.35 9.58 -24.83
C MET A 1 -24.38 10.61 -24.25
N MET A 2 -24.75 11.46 -23.29
CA MET A 2 -23.88 12.53 -22.74
C MET A 2 -22.59 12.07 -22.01
N TRP A 3 -22.58 10.91 -21.36
CA TRP A 3 -21.35 10.37 -20.73
C TRP A 3 -20.30 9.94 -21.75
N GLN A 4 -20.72 9.47 -22.93
CA GLN A 4 -19.79 9.09 -23.99
C GLN A 4 -19.14 10.31 -24.64
N THR A 5 -19.80 11.47 -24.66
CA THR A 5 -19.25 12.67 -25.30
C THR A 5 -18.28 13.41 -24.38
N LEU A 6 -18.49 13.40 -23.05
CA LEU A 6 -17.56 13.97 -22.08
C LEU A 6 -16.21 13.22 -22.04
N CYS A 7 -16.23 11.90 -22.20
CA CYS A 7 -15.01 11.08 -22.26
C CYS A 7 -14.14 11.36 -23.50
N TRP A 8 -14.74 11.79 -24.61
CA TRP A 8 -13.97 12.07 -25.83
C TRP A 8 -13.23 13.41 -25.81
N VAL A 9 -13.68 14.34 -24.97
CA VAL A 9 -13.09 15.68 -24.80
C VAL A 9 -12.16 15.73 -23.57
N LEU A 10 -11.76 14.59 -22.97
CA LEU A 10 -10.69 14.52 -21.96
C LEU A 10 -9.40 13.89 -22.50
N LEU A 11 -9.44 13.36 -23.72
CA LEU A 11 -8.37 12.56 -24.30
C LEU A 11 -7.11 13.33 -24.77
N PRO A 12 -7.15 14.60 -25.23
CA PRO A 12 -5.93 15.18 -25.83
C PRO A 12 -4.89 15.67 -24.81
N SER A 13 -5.27 16.03 -23.58
CA SER A 13 -4.32 16.59 -22.59
C SER A 13 -3.67 15.53 -21.67
N LEU A 14 -4.28 14.36 -21.52
CA LEU A 14 -3.63 13.20 -20.87
C LEU A 14 -2.70 12.42 -21.83
N ALA A 15 -2.84 12.64 -23.14
CA ALA A 15 -2.12 11.91 -24.17
C ALA A 15 -0.62 12.29 -24.32
N PHE A 16 -0.15 13.37 -23.68
CA PHE A 16 1.26 13.78 -23.75
C PHE A 16 2.16 13.20 -22.63
N GLY A 17 1.67 12.29 -21.78
CA GLY A 17 2.48 11.69 -20.71
C GLY A 17 2.10 10.27 -20.29
N ALA A 18 1.28 9.56 -21.07
CA ALA A 18 0.91 8.18 -20.76
C ALA A 18 2.01 7.20 -21.21
N ILE A 19 2.65 6.50 -20.25
CA ILE A 19 3.61 5.43 -20.54
C ILE A 19 2.93 4.36 -21.40
N ASP A 20 3.47 4.08 -22.59
CA ASP A 20 3.02 2.95 -23.42
C ASP A 20 3.53 1.62 -22.84
N ARG A 21 2.86 1.19 -21.76
CA ARG A 21 3.22 -0.02 -21.02
C ARG A 21 3.20 -1.25 -21.92
N LYS A 22 2.29 -1.32 -22.90
CA LYS A 22 2.21 -2.48 -23.80
C LYS A 22 3.43 -2.57 -24.69
N ARG A 23 3.84 -1.47 -25.31
CA ARG A 23 5.05 -1.42 -26.12
C ARG A 23 6.27 -1.83 -25.30
N ILE A 24 6.49 -1.20 -24.15
CA ILE A 24 7.66 -1.42 -23.29
C ILE A 24 7.73 -2.86 -22.78
N VAL A 25 6.61 -3.42 -22.29
CA VAL A 25 6.57 -4.82 -21.85
C VAL A 25 6.86 -5.76 -23.03
N SER A 26 6.29 -5.48 -24.20
CA SER A 26 6.43 -6.32 -25.38
C SER A 26 7.83 -6.32 -25.99
N GLU A 27 8.59 -5.23 -25.82
CA GLU A 27 10.00 -5.11 -26.24
C GLU A 27 10.92 -6.08 -25.47
N HIS A 28 10.50 -6.49 -24.27
CA HIS A 28 11.27 -7.41 -23.42
C HIS A 28 10.71 -8.85 -23.40
N ASN A 29 9.86 -9.21 -24.38
CA ASN A 29 9.42 -10.58 -24.57
C ASN A 29 10.62 -11.53 -24.75
N ILE A 30 10.59 -12.67 -24.09
CA ILE A 30 11.70 -13.63 -24.10
C ILE A 30 11.56 -14.55 -25.32
N VAL A 31 12.64 -14.68 -26.10
CA VAL A 31 12.68 -15.50 -27.31
C VAL A 31 13.85 -16.48 -27.25
N ARG A 32 13.57 -17.76 -27.54
CA ARG A 32 14.57 -18.83 -27.66
C ARG A 32 14.47 -19.48 -29.04
N THR A 33 15.58 -19.59 -29.75
CA THR A 33 15.65 -20.18 -31.10
C THR A 33 16.46 -21.47 -31.17
N THR A 34 16.87 -22.00 -30.02
CA THR A 34 17.66 -23.23 -29.88
C THR A 34 17.04 -24.14 -28.83
N LEU A 35 17.37 -25.42 -28.87
CA LEU A 35 17.03 -26.36 -27.81
C LEU A 35 17.76 -25.96 -26.52
N ILE A 36 17.09 -26.13 -25.39
CA ILE A 36 17.66 -25.93 -24.05
C ILE A 36 17.99 -27.27 -23.38
N ASN A 37 18.76 -27.24 -22.30
CA ASN A 37 19.16 -28.42 -21.52
C ASN A 37 18.67 -28.31 -20.05
N ASN A 38 19.09 -29.25 -19.20
CA ASN A 38 18.77 -29.29 -17.77
C ASN A 38 19.47 -28.21 -16.92
N GLU A 39 20.42 -27.47 -17.49
CA GLU A 39 21.10 -26.34 -16.83
C GLU A 39 20.46 -25.00 -17.21
N THR A 40 19.50 -25.00 -18.13
CA THR A 40 18.79 -23.81 -18.58
C THR A 40 17.49 -23.64 -17.83
N THR A 41 17.25 -22.45 -17.30
CA THR A 41 16.01 -22.13 -16.57
C THR A 41 14.79 -22.24 -17.50
N PRO A 42 13.73 -22.98 -17.12
CA PRO A 42 12.53 -23.11 -17.95
C PRO A 42 11.74 -21.80 -18.01
N LEU A 43 11.00 -21.61 -19.11
CA LEU A 43 9.95 -20.60 -19.14
C LEU A 43 8.71 -21.15 -18.40
N GLN A 44 7.92 -20.25 -17.81
CA GLN A 44 6.75 -20.64 -17.02
C GLN A 44 5.50 -19.85 -17.40
N VAL A 45 4.35 -20.51 -17.27
CA VAL A 45 3.04 -19.88 -17.11
C VAL A 45 2.48 -20.24 -15.74
N GLY A 46 1.70 -19.35 -15.14
CA GLY A 46 1.15 -19.58 -13.81
C GLY A 46 0.43 -18.38 -13.23
N ASN A 47 0.02 -18.49 -11.98
CA ASN A 47 -0.92 -17.57 -11.36
C ASN A 47 -0.57 -17.18 -9.92
N GLY A 48 0.62 -17.53 -9.43
CA GLY A 48 1.06 -17.30 -8.05
C GLY A 48 0.79 -18.48 -7.12
N ASN A 49 -0.29 -19.24 -7.33
CA ASN A 49 -0.58 -20.49 -6.60
C ASN A 49 -0.04 -21.73 -7.33
N PHE A 50 0.04 -21.66 -8.65
CA PHE A 50 0.42 -22.72 -9.57
C PHE A 50 1.40 -22.22 -10.63
N ALA A 51 2.36 -23.05 -11.01
CA ALA A 51 3.24 -22.82 -12.13
C ALA A 51 3.49 -24.09 -12.95
N PHE A 52 3.49 -23.91 -14.27
CA PHE A 52 3.81 -24.94 -15.26
C PHE A 52 5.05 -24.53 -16.05
N SER A 53 6.10 -25.33 -15.94
CA SER A 53 7.40 -25.08 -16.56
C SER A 53 7.52 -25.80 -17.90
N VAL A 54 8.10 -25.16 -18.91
CA VAL A 54 8.18 -25.70 -20.28
C VAL A 54 9.60 -25.75 -20.83
N ASP A 55 9.86 -26.77 -21.66
CA ASP A 55 10.98 -26.79 -22.59
C ASP A 55 10.64 -26.02 -23.88
N THR A 56 11.57 -25.98 -24.84
CA THR A 56 11.42 -25.21 -26.09
C THR A 56 10.29 -25.67 -27.01
N THR A 57 9.66 -26.82 -26.74
CA THR A 57 8.42 -27.24 -27.41
C THR A 57 7.18 -26.51 -26.89
N GLY A 58 7.30 -25.78 -25.78
CA GLY A 58 6.17 -25.18 -25.06
C GLY A 58 5.44 -26.16 -24.14
N MET A 59 5.97 -27.37 -23.97
CA MET A 59 5.47 -28.43 -23.08
C MET A 59 6.63 -29.03 -22.29
N GLN A 60 6.42 -30.13 -21.55
CA GLN A 60 7.45 -30.88 -20.82
C GLN A 60 7.80 -32.16 -21.60
N THR A 61 8.27 -31.97 -22.83
CA THR A 61 8.42 -33.02 -23.83
C THR A 61 9.70 -33.83 -23.67
N TYR A 62 10.86 -33.15 -23.64
CA TYR A 62 12.16 -33.81 -23.62
C TYR A 62 12.99 -33.46 -22.38
N LEU A 63 12.54 -32.48 -21.57
CA LEU A 63 13.08 -32.20 -20.24
C LEU A 63 12.03 -32.42 -19.15
N PRO A 64 12.40 -33.02 -18.01
CA PRO A 64 11.46 -33.42 -16.96
C PRO A 64 11.09 -32.26 -16.01
N PHE A 65 10.85 -31.05 -16.55
CA PHE A 65 10.52 -29.88 -15.74
C PHE A 65 9.26 -30.07 -14.89
N ASN A 66 9.12 -29.24 -13.86
CA ASN A 66 8.12 -29.43 -12.83
C ASN A 66 6.81 -28.69 -13.10
N THR A 67 5.72 -29.32 -12.64
CA THR A 67 4.41 -28.70 -12.44
C THR A 67 4.15 -28.63 -10.93
N MET A 68 4.04 -27.45 -10.36
CA MET A 68 3.95 -27.27 -8.90
C MET A 68 2.76 -26.40 -8.51
N SER A 69 2.18 -26.69 -7.35
CA SER A 69 1.16 -25.86 -6.70
C SER A 69 1.45 -25.70 -5.21
N ARG A 70 0.94 -24.63 -4.60
CA ARG A 70 1.05 -24.34 -3.16
C ARG A 70 0.45 -25.41 -2.25
N TRP A 71 -0.56 -26.16 -2.71
CA TRP A 71 -1.23 -27.17 -1.87
C TRP A 71 -0.58 -28.55 -1.95
N ALA A 72 0.37 -28.75 -2.87
CA ALA A 72 0.90 -30.06 -3.22
C ALA A 72 2.09 -30.44 -2.32
N TRP A 73 1.77 -30.92 -1.11
CA TRP A 73 2.72 -31.37 -0.10
C TRP A 73 2.66 -32.90 0.10
N HIS A 74 3.79 -33.51 0.41
CA HIS A 74 3.95 -34.94 0.68
C HIS A 74 4.84 -35.17 1.91
N ASN A 75 4.54 -36.23 2.66
CA ASN A 75 5.43 -36.77 3.68
C ASN A 75 6.00 -38.08 3.18
N ASP A 76 7.33 -38.19 3.20
CA ASP A 76 7.99 -39.47 3.01
C ASP A 76 7.57 -40.43 4.13
N THR A 77 7.75 -41.74 3.89
CA THR A 77 7.61 -42.76 4.94
C THR A 77 8.48 -42.41 6.14
N GLU A 78 7.90 -42.51 7.34
CA GLU A 78 8.64 -42.33 8.59
C GLU A 78 9.79 -43.36 8.69
N PRO A 79 10.94 -42.98 9.30
CA PRO A 79 12.06 -43.89 9.49
C PRO A 79 11.67 -45.07 10.39
N GLU A 80 12.29 -46.23 10.15
CA GLU A 80 12.11 -47.41 11.02
C GLU A 80 12.88 -47.20 12.33
N GLY A 81 12.22 -47.34 13.48
CA GLY A 81 12.85 -47.20 14.80
C GLY A 81 12.05 -46.32 15.76
N GLU A 82 12.72 -45.30 16.33
CA GLU A 82 12.10 -44.36 17.26
C GLU A 82 11.04 -43.49 16.55
N PRO A 83 9.88 -43.23 17.19
CA PRO A 83 8.83 -42.42 16.59
C PRO A 83 9.29 -40.97 16.41
N ILE A 84 8.70 -40.27 15.44
CA ILE A 84 9.01 -38.85 15.18
C ILE A 84 8.82 -37.98 16.44
N ASP A 85 7.85 -38.32 17.29
CA ASP A 85 7.56 -37.62 18.55
C ASP A 85 8.64 -37.81 19.64
N ALA A 86 9.64 -38.69 19.42
CA ALA A 86 10.81 -38.79 20.30
C ALA A 86 11.71 -37.54 20.21
N TYR A 87 11.66 -36.79 19.10
CA TYR A 87 12.45 -35.58 18.92
C TYR A 87 11.87 -34.40 19.72
N ASN A 88 12.66 -33.92 20.69
CA ASN A 88 12.27 -32.81 21.57
C ASN A 88 13.23 -31.60 21.48
N GLY A 89 14.04 -31.54 20.42
CA GLY A 89 15.15 -30.61 20.31
C GLY A 89 16.34 -30.99 21.20
N VAL A 90 17.47 -30.31 21.00
CA VAL A 90 18.70 -30.58 21.76
C VAL A 90 18.90 -29.48 22.81
N PRO A 91 19.09 -29.83 24.10
CA PRO A 91 19.35 -28.87 25.17
C PRO A 91 20.65 -28.10 24.94
N LYS A 92 20.59 -26.78 25.14
CA LYS A 92 21.74 -25.87 25.17
C LYS A 92 21.64 -24.93 26.36
N GLU A 93 22.76 -24.62 26.98
CA GLU A 93 22.82 -23.58 27.99
C GLU A 93 22.48 -22.23 27.34
N THR A 94 21.56 -21.49 27.95
CA THR A 94 21.12 -20.17 27.51
C THR A 94 20.76 -19.38 28.76
N HIS A 95 21.55 -18.36 29.09
CA HIS A 95 21.34 -17.50 30.27
C HIS A 95 21.14 -18.28 31.60
N GLY A 96 21.99 -19.27 31.87
CA GLY A 96 21.96 -20.04 33.12
C GLY A 96 20.87 -21.12 33.22
N ARG A 97 20.16 -21.42 32.11
CA ARG A 97 19.20 -22.54 32.03
C ARG A 97 19.39 -23.35 30.76
N ASN A 98 18.96 -24.61 30.77
CA ASN A 98 18.91 -25.44 29.57
C ASN A 98 17.65 -25.14 28.76
N VAL A 99 17.83 -24.89 27.47
CA VAL A 99 16.76 -24.63 26.51
C VAL A 99 16.92 -25.59 25.34
N SER A 100 15.86 -26.32 24.98
CA SER A 100 15.90 -27.24 23.84
C SER A 100 15.70 -26.51 22.52
N TYR A 101 16.68 -26.58 21.63
CA TYR A 101 16.63 -25.95 20.31
C TYR A 101 16.37 -26.96 19.20
N ASP A 102 15.68 -26.52 18.14
CA ASP A 102 15.40 -27.30 16.92
C ASP A 102 16.69 -27.51 16.09
N ILE A 103 17.66 -28.28 16.60
CA ILE A 103 18.88 -28.69 15.89
C ILE A 103 18.91 -30.22 15.69
N PRO A 104 19.64 -30.76 14.71
CA PRO A 104 19.72 -32.20 14.51
C PRO A 104 20.19 -32.90 15.79
N ASP A 105 19.42 -33.87 16.25
CA ASP A 105 19.75 -34.67 17.43
C ASP A 105 20.70 -35.80 17.01
N PRO A 106 21.95 -35.84 17.54
CA PRO A 106 22.90 -36.89 17.20
C PRO A 106 22.43 -38.30 17.62
N ASN A 107 21.49 -38.40 18.58
CA ASN A 107 20.91 -39.68 19.01
C ASN A 107 19.71 -40.10 18.13
N LEU A 108 19.13 -39.17 17.37
CA LEU A 108 17.99 -39.41 16.47
C LEU A 108 18.28 -38.89 15.05
N PRO A 109 19.33 -39.39 14.36
CA PRO A 109 19.78 -38.83 13.09
C PRO A 109 18.75 -38.98 11.97
N GLU A 110 18.06 -40.12 11.90
CA GLU A 110 17.07 -40.41 10.85
C GLU A 110 15.79 -39.59 11.06
N VAL A 111 15.30 -39.52 12.30
CA VAL A 111 14.16 -38.67 12.68
C VAL A 111 14.48 -37.20 12.40
N SER A 112 15.67 -36.72 12.80
CA SER A 112 16.11 -35.36 12.55
C SER A 112 16.11 -35.03 11.05
N GLN A 113 16.65 -35.92 10.23
CA GLN A 113 16.67 -35.73 8.78
C GLN A 113 15.26 -35.78 8.17
N TRP A 114 14.38 -36.66 8.65
CA TRP A 114 13.00 -36.73 8.19
C TRP A 114 12.26 -35.42 8.51
N LEU A 115 12.41 -34.89 9.73
CA LEU A 115 11.84 -33.60 10.15
C LEU A 115 12.35 -32.42 9.31
N ILE A 116 13.61 -32.47 8.88
CA ILE A 116 14.20 -31.48 7.98
C ILE A 116 13.57 -31.55 6.59
N GLY A 117 13.42 -32.76 6.05
CA GLY A 117 12.91 -32.99 4.70
C GLY A 117 11.40 -32.82 4.58
N ASN A 118 10.62 -33.13 5.62
CA ASN A 118 9.18 -33.34 5.51
C ASN A 118 8.33 -32.29 6.26
N PRO A 119 7.14 -31.92 5.73
CA PRO A 119 6.66 -32.27 4.39
C PRO A 119 7.50 -31.58 3.30
N ASN A 120 7.55 -32.20 2.12
CA ASN A 120 8.20 -31.67 0.92
C ASN A 120 7.19 -31.46 -0.22
N ARG A 121 7.52 -30.61 -1.19
CA ARG A 121 6.65 -30.37 -2.36
C ARG A 121 6.82 -31.43 -3.43
N ILE A 122 5.78 -31.68 -4.22
CA ILE A 122 5.77 -32.72 -5.27
C ILE A 122 5.59 -32.17 -6.68
N ASN A 123 6.05 -32.92 -7.68
CA ASN A 123 5.72 -32.68 -9.08
C ASN A 123 4.34 -33.27 -9.38
N LEU A 124 3.41 -32.44 -9.83
CA LEU A 124 2.02 -32.82 -10.15
C LEU A 124 1.89 -33.63 -11.45
N GLY A 125 3.00 -33.86 -12.16
CA GLY A 125 3.05 -34.64 -13.39
C GLY A 125 3.55 -33.82 -14.57
N ARG A 126 4.04 -34.55 -15.59
CA ARG A 126 4.46 -33.95 -16.85
C ARG A 126 3.39 -34.04 -17.92
N ILE A 127 3.32 -33.00 -18.75
CA ILE A 127 2.50 -32.99 -19.98
C ILE A 127 3.44 -32.69 -21.15
N GLY A 128 3.64 -33.67 -22.03
CA GLY A 128 4.61 -33.60 -23.13
C GLY A 128 4.08 -34.18 -24.44
N LEU A 129 4.92 -34.19 -25.48
CA LEU A 129 4.59 -34.74 -26.79
C LEU A 129 5.21 -36.13 -27.03
N ARG A 130 4.45 -36.99 -27.69
CA ARG A 130 4.93 -38.26 -28.25
C ARG A 130 4.92 -38.22 -29.76
N TYR A 131 5.94 -38.82 -30.37
CA TYR A 131 6.05 -39.01 -31.81
C TYR A 131 6.22 -40.48 -32.16
N ASN A 132 5.43 -40.98 -33.10
CA ASN A 132 5.43 -42.39 -33.56
C ASN A 132 5.34 -43.41 -32.43
N GLY A 133 4.58 -43.09 -31.38
CA GLY A 133 4.39 -44.00 -30.26
C GLY A 133 5.52 -44.01 -29.25
N ASP A 134 6.46 -43.08 -29.26
CA ASP A 134 7.51 -42.86 -28.25
C ASP A 134 7.52 -41.41 -27.73
N THR A 135 8.06 -41.16 -26.54
CA THR A 135 8.28 -39.80 -26.03
C THR A 135 9.26 -39.07 -26.97
N LEU A 136 8.89 -37.87 -27.44
CA LEU A 136 9.67 -37.15 -28.45
C LEU A 136 11.05 -36.76 -27.91
N ASN A 137 12.11 -37.22 -28.58
CA ASN A 137 13.48 -36.92 -28.23
C ASN A 137 13.93 -35.57 -28.81
N ALA A 138 14.78 -34.83 -28.07
CA ALA A 138 15.42 -33.59 -28.51
C ALA A 138 16.09 -33.70 -29.89
N SER A 139 16.73 -34.84 -30.22
CA SER A 139 17.42 -35.06 -31.49
C SER A 139 16.51 -35.04 -32.73
N MET A 140 15.19 -35.20 -32.54
CA MET A 140 14.20 -35.18 -33.62
C MET A 140 13.59 -33.78 -33.84
N ILE A 141 13.96 -32.81 -33.00
CA ILE A 141 13.42 -31.45 -33.00
C ILE A 141 14.40 -30.52 -33.71
N SER A 142 13.89 -29.74 -34.66
CA SER A 142 14.67 -28.76 -35.43
C SER A 142 13.89 -27.46 -35.65
N GLU A 143 14.58 -26.41 -36.08
CA GLU A 143 13.99 -25.09 -36.39
C GLU A 143 13.10 -24.55 -35.25
N THR A 144 13.62 -24.58 -34.03
CA THR A 144 12.87 -24.14 -32.84
C THR A 144 12.75 -22.62 -32.78
N HIS A 145 11.58 -22.15 -32.36
CA HIS A 145 11.33 -20.77 -32.00
C HIS A 145 10.26 -20.74 -30.91
N GLN A 146 10.64 -20.34 -29.71
CA GLN A 146 9.78 -20.16 -28.56
C GLN A 146 9.74 -18.68 -28.17
N LYS A 147 8.55 -18.14 -27.97
CA LYS A 147 8.33 -16.78 -27.45
C LYS A 147 7.45 -16.85 -26.21
N LEU A 148 7.89 -16.27 -25.10
CA LEU A 148 7.01 -15.88 -24.01
C LEU A 148 6.55 -14.44 -24.23
N ASP A 149 5.26 -14.28 -24.48
CA ASP A 149 4.62 -12.98 -24.56
C ASP A 149 4.23 -12.53 -23.14
N LEU A 150 4.99 -11.61 -22.57
CA LEU A 150 4.83 -11.14 -21.19
C LEU A 150 3.52 -10.37 -21.00
N TRP A 151 3.05 -9.67 -22.04
CA TRP A 151 1.82 -8.88 -21.99
C TRP A 151 0.57 -9.76 -21.96
N GLU A 152 0.61 -10.87 -22.69
CA GLU A 152 -0.50 -11.84 -22.76
C GLU A 152 -0.33 -13.02 -21.79
N GLY A 153 0.87 -13.20 -21.23
CA GLY A 153 1.30 -14.37 -20.46
C GLY A 153 1.08 -15.68 -21.19
N ALA A 154 1.53 -15.75 -22.43
CA ALA A 154 1.34 -16.91 -23.29
C ALA A 154 2.68 -17.32 -23.91
N ILE A 155 2.96 -18.62 -23.90
CA ILE A 155 4.14 -19.19 -24.56
C ILE A 155 3.70 -19.74 -25.91
N THR A 156 4.29 -19.24 -26.99
CA THR A 156 4.10 -19.79 -28.34
C THR A 156 5.41 -20.43 -28.80
N SER A 157 5.36 -21.72 -29.08
CA SER A 157 6.50 -22.49 -29.58
C SER A 157 6.20 -23.05 -30.97
N THR A 158 7.12 -22.90 -31.90
CA THR A 158 7.09 -23.51 -33.23
C THR A 158 8.38 -24.26 -33.50
N PHE A 159 8.28 -25.46 -34.04
CA PHE A 159 9.42 -26.31 -34.36
C PHE A 159 9.03 -27.34 -35.43
N LYS A 160 9.98 -28.12 -35.91
CA LYS A 160 9.75 -29.23 -36.83
C LYS A 160 10.13 -30.57 -36.21
N ILE A 161 9.30 -31.58 -36.48
CA ILE A 161 9.60 -32.99 -36.25
C ILE A 161 9.68 -33.66 -37.62
N ASN A 162 10.85 -34.20 -37.98
CA ASN A 162 11.08 -34.80 -39.31
C ASN A 162 10.58 -33.91 -40.47
N GLY A 163 10.93 -32.62 -40.43
CA GLY A 163 10.54 -31.64 -41.44
C GLY A 163 9.08 -31.14 -41.37
N VAL A 164 8.23 -31.72 -40.51
CA VAL A 164 6.83 -31.31 -40.36
C VAL A 164 6.66 -30.32 -39.21
N LYS A 165 6.06 -29.16 -39.51
CA LYS A 165 5.83 -28.09 -38.54
C LYS A 165 4.85 -28.51 -37.44
N VAL A 166 5.19 -28.14 -36.21
CA VAL A 166 4.36 -28.19 -35.01
C VAL A 166 4.30 -26.80 -34.41
N LYS A 167 3.12 -26.36 -33.98
CA LYS A 167 2.91 -25.14 -33.21
C LYS A 167 2.20 -25.51 -31.92
N VAL A 168 2.71 -25.01 -30.80
CA VAL A 168 2.10 -25.15 -29.47
C VAL A 168 1.91 -23.76 -28.88
N ILE A 169 0.71 -23.50 -28.36
CA ILE A 169 0.43 -22.34 -27.51
C ILE A 169 0.06 -22.87 -26.12
N THR A 170 0.75 -22.36 -25.09
CA THR A 170 0.61 -22.77 -23.69
C THR A 170 0.27 -21.55 -22.84
N GLN A 171 -0.78 -21.66 -22.03
CA GLN A 171 -1.30 -20.56 -21.21
C GLN A 171 -1.73 -21.09 -19.84
N GLY A 172 -1.48 -20.34 -18.77
CA GLY A 172 -1.99 -20.65 -17.43
C GLY A 172 -3.44 -20.20 -17.26
N ASP A 173 -3.96 -20.30 -16.04
CA ASP A 173 -5.26 -19.73 -15.66
C ASP A 173 -5.13 -18.92 -14.37
N PHE A 174 -5.76 -17.74 -14.30
CA PHE A 174 -5.73 -16.91 -13.09
C PHE A 174 -6.71 -17.40 -12.02
N GLU A 175 -7.74 -18.17 -12.39
CA GLU A 175 -8.78 -18.63 -11.46
C GLU A 175 -8.61 -20.07 -10.99
N ALA A 176 -7.75 -20.84 -11.65
CA ALA A 176 -7.54 -22.26 -11.36
C ALA A 176 -6.07 -22.66 -11.52
N ASP A 177 -5.66 -23.72 -10.83
CA ASP A 177 -4.35 -24.35 -10.98
C ASP A 177 -4.31 -25.17 -12.27
N ALA A 178 -4.41 -24.48 -13.40
CA ALA A 178 -4.65 -25.08 -14.71
C ALA A 178 -3.72 -24.52 -15.79
N VAL A 179 -3.50 -25.36 -16.80
CA VAL A 179 -2.77 -25.01 -18.02
C VAL A 179 -3.57 -25.45 -19.25
N ALA A 180 -3.71 -24.56 -20.21
CA ALA A 180 -4.38 -24.80 -21.48
C ALA A 180 -3.36 -24.89 -22.63
N PHE A 181 -3.61 -25.83 -23.53
CA PHE A 181 -2.82 -26.06 -24.73
C PHE A 181 -3.66 -25.91 -25.99
N ASN A 182 -3.04 -25.37 -27.04
CA ASN A 182 -3.50 -25.48 -28.42
C ASN A 182 -2.33 -25.93 -29.30
N ILE A 183 -2.42 -27.14 -29.83
CA ILE A 183 -1.38 -27.81 -30.62
C ILE A 183 -1.88 -27.96 -32.05
N GLU A 184 -1.08 -27.53 -33.02
CA GLU A 184 -1.42 -27.59 -34.45
C GLU A 184 -0.29 -28.32 -35.22
N SER A 185 -0.64 -29.41 -35.90
CA SER A 185 0.29 -30.12 -36.80
C SER A 185 -0.43 -31.07 -37.75
N LYS A 186 0.16 -31.30 -38.94
CA LYS A 186 -0.29 -32.36 -39.85
C LYS A 186 -0.09 -33.77 -39.26
N LEU A 187 0.88 -33.95 -38.34
CA LEU A 187 1.19 -35.23 -37.70
C LEU A 187 0.08 -35.71 -36.75
N ILE A 188 -0.78 -34.81 -36.27
CA ILE A 188 -1.94 -35.17 -35.44
C ILE A 188 -2.94 -35.98 -36.27
N LYS A 189 -3.20 -35.56 -37.52
CA LYS A 189 -4.15 -36.24 -38.41
C LYS A 189 -3.74 -37.68 -38.71
N THR A 190 -2.44 -37.95 -38.78
CA THR A 190 -1.91 -39.29 -39.05
C THR A 190 -1.84 -40.16 -37.80
N GLY A 191 -2.13 -39.60 -36.61
CA GLY A 191 -1.95 -40.27 -35.32
C GLY A 191 -0.49 -40.34 -34.84
N ASN A 192 0.45 -39.74 -35.57
CA ASN A 192 1.87 -39.83 -35.26
C ASN A 192 2.28 -38.88 -34.12
N LEU A 193 1.53 -37.78 -33.91
CA LEU A 193 1.78 -36.84 -32.83
C LEU A 193 0.62 -36.89 -31.83
N THR A 194 0.92 -37.26 -30.58
CA THR A 194 -0.04 -37.34 -29.48
C THR A 194 0.50 -36.64 -28.23
N VAL A 195 -0.37 -36.38 -27.25
CA VAL A 195 0.03 -35.80 -25.95
C VAL A 195 0.19 -36.90 -24.92
N GLU A 196 1.20 -36.79 -24.07
CA GLU A 196 1.50 -37.70 -22.97
C GLU A 196 1.34 -36.99 -21.63
N PHE A 197 0.61 -37.62 -20.72
CA PHE A 197 0.63 -37.33 -19.29
C PHE A 197 1.45 -38.42 -18.62
N ASP A 198 2.41 -38.06 -17.78
CA ASP A 198 3.23 -39.01 -17.05
C ASP A 198 3.50 -38.52 -15.63
N PHE A 199 3.25 -39.40 -14.67
CA PHE A 199 3.18 -39.04 -13.25
C PHE A 199 4.36 -39.64 -12.49
N PRO A 200 5.19 -38.82 -11.83
CA PRO A 200 6.31 -39.30 -11.03
C PRO A 200 5.91 -39.64 -9.59
N TYR A 201 6.73 -40.43 -8.91
CA TYR A 201 6.75 -40.52 -7.45
C TYR A 201 7.67 -39.42 -6.88
N PRO A 202 7.48 -38.91 -5.65
CA PRO A 202 8.41 -37.97 -5.04
C PRO A 202 9.83 -38.58 -4.90
N PRO A 203 10.89 -37.77 -4.99
CA PRO A 203 12.25 -38.28 -4.79
C PRO A 203 12.41 -38.83 -3.37
N LEU A 204 13.17 -39.93 -3.21
CA LEU A 204 13.57 -40.40 -1.89
C LEU A 204 14.66 -39.48 -1.36
N HIS A 205 14.38 -38.74 -0.29
CA HIS A 205 15.32 -37.80 0.32
C HIS A 205 16.41 -38.53 1.14
N THR A 206 17.20 -39.41 0.50
CA THR A 206 18.20 -40.28 1.15
C THR A 206 19.54 -39.58 1.48
N THR A 207 19.50 -38.26 1.73
CA THR A 207 20.56 -37.34 2.22
C THR A 207 21.58 -36.68 1.24
N LYS A 208 22.03 -35.49 1.69
CA LYS A 208 23.07 -34.52 1.23
C LYS A 208 22.80 -33.54 0.07
N TYR A 209 21.73 -33.67 -0.70
CA TYR A 209 21.46 -32.71 -1.79
C TYR A 209 20.64 -31.50 -1.29
N LYS A 210 21.17 -30.28 -1.49
CA LYS A 210 20.48 -29.02 -1.15
C LYS A 210 19.41 -28.61 -2.17
N ASN A 211 19.52 -29.07 -3.42
CA ASN A 211 18.77 -28.54 -4.55
C ASN A 211 18.27 -29.66 -5.47
N GLU A 212 16.97 -29.93 -5.47
CA GLU A 212 16.34 -30.83 -6.44
C GLU A 212 15.72 -30.01 -7.57
N ILE A 213 16.42 -29.93 -8.70
CA ILE A 213 15.92 -29.25 -9.92
C ILE A 213 14.69 -29.97 -10.46
N PHE A 214 14.64 -31.30 -10.34
CA PHE A 214 13.52 -32.12 -10.77
C PHE A 214 12.92 -32.81 -9.56
N VAL A 215 11.65 -32.52 -9.28
CA VAL A 215 10.99 -32.87 -8.01
C VAL A 215 10.13 -34.14 -8.16
N GLY A 216 10.66 -35.13 -8.90
CA GLY A 216 9.98 -36.39 -9.16
C GLY A 216 10.85 -37.44 -9.85
N VAL A 217 10.61 -38.71 -9.50
CA VAL A 217 11.30 -39.91 -10.00
C VAL A 217 10.30 -40.90 -10.60
N TYR A 218 10.62 -41.46 -11.77
CA TYR A 218 9.73 -42.38 -12.51
C TYR A 218 10.11 -43.86 -12.31
N ASN A 219 11.05 -44.15 -11.41
CA ASN A 219 11.61 -45.48 -11.22
C ASN A 219 10.84 -46.32 -10.18
N PHE A 220 9.82 -45.74 -9.52
CA PHE A 220 9.06 -46.38 -8.44
C PHE A 220 7.56 -46.53 -8.77
N PRO A 221 7.19 -47.19 -9.90
CA PRO A 221 5.79 -47.31 -10.32
C PRO A 221 4.93 -48.15 -9.36
N ALA A 222 5.53 -48.93 -8.45
CA ALA A 222 4.76 -49.69 -7.45
C ALA A 222 4.39 -48.84 -6.22
N ASN A 223 5.00 -47.67 -6.02
CA ASN A 223 4.85 -46.86 -4.80
C ASN A 223 3.68 -45.87 -4.86
N HIS A 224 3.02 -45.76 -6.02
CA HIS A 224 1.87 -44.87 -6.22
C HIS A 224 0.88 -45.47 -7.21
N THR A 225 -0.34 -44.94 -7.23
CA THR A 225 -1.37 -45.36 -8.18
C THR A 225 -1.91 -44.20 -8.97
N THR A 226 -2.27 -44.48 -10.22
CA THR A 226 -3.02 -43.52 -11.05
C THR A 226 -4.19 -44.24 -11.68
N GLU A 227 -5.34 -43.57 -11.81
CA GLU A 227 -6.54 -44.14 -12.43
C GLU A 227 -7.25 -43.11 -13.28
N ALA A 228 -7.60 -43.46 -14.52
CA ALA A 228 -8.41 -42.61 -15.37
C ALA A 228 -9.89 -42.98 -15.29
N SER A 229 -10.76 -41.96 -15.27
CA SER A 229 -12.21 -42.11 -15.42
C SER A 229 -12.74 -41.11 -16.44
N SER A 230 -13.75 -41.53 -17.20
CA SER A 230 -14.49 -40.60 -18.06
C SER A 230 -15.28 -39.61 -17.21
N GLY A 231 -15.40 -38.37 -17.69
CA GLY A 231 -16.27 -37.37 -17.08
C GLY A 231 -17.75 -37.61 -17.40
N VAL A 232 -18.61 -36.81 -16.79
CA VAL A 232 -20.07 -36.82 -17.05
C VAL A 232 -20.37 -36.49 -18.52
N ARG A 233 -19.50 -35.71 -19.16
CA ARG A 233 -19.57 -35.34 -20.58
C ARG A 233 -18.47 -36.03 -21.36
N LYS A 234 -18.73 -36.29 -22.64
CA LYS A 234 -17.78 -36.95 -23.57
C LYS A 234 -16.50 -36.14 -23.81
N ASN A 235 -16.50 -34.85 -23.45
CA ASN A 235 -15.37 -33.95 -23.62
C ASN A 235 -14.54 -33.74 -22.34
N ILE A 236 -14.75 -34.59 -21.33
CA ILE A 236 -14.09 -34.51 -20.03
C ILE A 236 -13.49 -35.87 -19.66
N ALA A 237 -12.29 -35.85 -19.10
CA ALA A 237 -11.67 -37.00 -18.45
C ALA A 237 -11.01 -36.57 -17.14
N HIS A 238 -10.79 -37.52 -16.24
CA HIS A 238 -10.11 -37.29 -14.97
C HIS A 238 -9.03 -38.34 -14.78
N ILE A 239 -7.83 -37.92 -14.40
CA ILE A 239 -6.78 -38.80 -13.91
C ILE A 239 -6.61 -38.55 -12.43
N TYR A 240 -6.92 -39.55 -11.61
CA TYR A 240 -6.64 -39.55 -10.18
C TYR A 240 -5.22 -40.04 -9.94
N HIS A 241 -4.47 -39.40 -9.05
CA HIS A 241 -3.13 -39.81 -8.63
C HIS A 241 -3.08 -39.86 -7.09
N ASN A 242 -2.63 -41.00 -6.57
CA ASN A 242 -2.44 -41.24 -5.15
C ASN A 242 -1.00 -41.72 -4.87
N LEU A 243 -0.25 -40.91 -4.14
CA LEU A 243 1.12 -41.19 -3.68
C LEU A 243 1.23 -40.98 -2.15
N GLY A 244 0.12 -41.14 -1.43
CA GLY A 244 -0.07 -40.62 -0.07
C GLY A 244 -0.77 -39.26 -0.11
N THR A 245 -0.26 -38.35 -0.94
CA THR A 245 -0.97 -37.14 -1.37
C THR A 245 -1.91 -37.48 -2.53
N LYS A 246 -3.16 -37.00 -2.45
CA LYS A 246 -4.23 -37.33 -3.40
C LYS A 246 -4.62 -36.11 -4.20
N TYR A 247 -4.64 -36.23 -5.53
CA TYR A 247 -5.10 -35.16 -6.41
C TYR A 247 -5.64 -35.70 -7.73
N TYR A 248 -6.26 -34.80 -8.49
CA TYR A 248 -6.80 -35.04 -9.82
C TYR A 248 -6.13 -34.13 -10.84
N VAL A 249 -5.96 -34.66 -12.05
CA VAL A 249 -5.84 -33.89 -13.28
C VAL A 249 -7.17 -33.99 -14.02
N ASN A 250 -7.95 -32.92 -13.97
CA ASN A 250 -9.22 -32.80 -14.66
C ASN A 250 -8.95 -32.22 -16.06
N ILE A 251 -9.33 -32.95 -17.09
CA ILE A 251 -9.03 -32.62 -18.48
C ILE A 251 -10.33 -32.29 -19.20
N CYS A 252 -10.39 -31.14 -19.89
CA CYS A 252 -11.52 -30.77 -20.74
C CYS A 252 -11.04 -30.25 -22.10
N TRP A 253 -11.77 -30.63 -23.15
CA TRP A 253 -11.54 -30.19 -24.53
C TRP A 253 -12.83 -29.70 -25.19
N PRO A 254 -12.76 -28.97 -26.31
CA PRO A 254 -13.95 -28.58 -27.08
C PRO A 254 -14.70 -29.81 -27.61
N GLU A 255 -16.03 -29.83 -27.49
CA GLU A 255 -16.86 -30.96 -27.96
C GLU A 255 -16.72 -31.22 -29.47
N GLN A 256 -16.41 -30.17 -30.25
CA GLN A 256 -16.19 -30.24 -31.70
C GLN A 256 -14.84 -30.87 -32.08
N GLN A 257 -13.94 -31.06 -31.11
CA GLN A 257 -12.62 -31.69 -31.28
C GLN A 257 -12.51 -32.88 -30.32
N PRO A 258 -13.24 -33.99 -30.56
CA PRO A 258 -13.26 -35.12 -29.64
C PRO A 258 -11.88 -35.74 -29.49
N LEU A 259 -11.38 -35.80 -28.26
CA LEU A 259 -10.14 -36.46 -27.89
C LEU A 259 -10.42 -37.78 -27.17
N GLN A 260 -9.44 -38.69 -27.24
CA GLN A 260 -9.46 -39.97 -26.53
C GLN A 260 -8.28 -40.06 -25.58
N LEU A 261 -8.58 -40.35 -24.31
CA LEU A 261 -7.59 -40.63 -23.28
C LEU A 261 -7.44 -42.15 -23.10
N LYS A 262 -6.21 -42.65 -23.22
CA LYS A 262 -5.89 -44.08 -23.06
C LYS A 262 -4.71 -44.27 -22.12
N ARG A 263 -4.81 -45.20 -21.17
CA ARG A 263 -3.66 -45.63 -20.36
C ARG A 263 -2.70 -46.48 -21.22
N LEU A 264 -1.41 -46.18 -21.16
CA LEU A 264 -0.41 -46.87 -21.98
C LEU A 264 -0.19 -48.32 -21.54
N GLN A 265 -0.07 -48.55 -20.24
CA GLN A 265 0.12 -49.86 -19.63
C GLN A 265 -1.16 -50.31 -18.90
N PRO A 266 -1.39 -51.63 -18.72
CA PRO A 266 -2.49 -52.11 -17.90
C PRO A 266 -2.36 -51.66 -16.43
N PRO A 267 -3.49 -51.50 -15.70
CA PRO A 267 -3.45 -51.26 -14.26
C PRO A 267 -2.59 -52.31 -13.53
N GLY A 268 -1.78 -51.87 -12.56
CA GLY A 268 -0.87 -52.74 -11.81
C GLY A 268 0.45 -53.09 -12.49
N SER A 269 0.74 -52.55 -13.68
CA SER A 269 2.04 -52.71 -14.34
C SER A 269 3.19 -52.17 -13.48
N THR A 270 4.32 -52.88 -13.46
CA THR A 270 5.55 -52.48 -12.75
C THR A 270 6.57 -51.81 -13.68
N GLN A 271 6.22 -51.58 -14.95
CA GLN A 271 7.10 -50.87 -15.88
C GLN A 271 7.20 -49.38 -15.53
N ARG A 272 8.33 -48.73 -15.85
CA ARG A 272 8.51 -47.27 -15.65
C ARG A 272 7.45 -46.40 -16.36
N THR A 273 6.71 -46.97 -17.31
CA THR A 273 5.63 -46.32 -18.04
C THR A 273 4.24 -46.64 -17.49
N ALA A 274 4.12 -47.23 -16.30
CA ALA A 274 2.87 -47.70 -15.71
C ALA A 274 1.82 -46.59 -15.49
N HIS A 275 2.29 -45.37 -15.26
CA HIS A 275 1.48 -44.18 -14.96
C HIS A 275 1.37 -43.23 -16.15
N ARG A 276 1.54 -43.73 -17.38
CA ARG A 276 1.43 -42.91 -18.59
C ARG A 276 0.05 -42.99 -19.23
N TYR A 277 -0.46 -41.83 -19.63
CA TYR A 277 -1.69 -41.68 -20.38
C TYR A 277 -1.45 -40.91 -21.68
N ILE A 278 -2.11 -41.36 -22.74
CA ILE A 278 -2.02 -40.78 -24.07
C ILE A 278 -3.35 -40.09 -24.37
N LEU A 279 -3.28 -38.81 -24.69
CA LEU A 279 -4.38 -38.03 -25.22
C LEU A 279 -4.16 -37.83 -26.73
N SER A 280 -5.11 -38.30 -27.52
CA SER A 280 -4.99 -38.31 -28.99
C SER A 280 -6.28 -37.80 -29.63
N SER A 281 -6.15 -37.22 -30.82
CA SER A 281 -7.29 -36.91 -31.68
C SER A 281 -7.40 -37.92 -32.79
N THR A 282 -8.62 -38.33 -33.14
CA THR A 282 -8.91 -39.14 -34.33
C THR A 282 -9.35 -38.29 -35.52
N VAL A 283 -9.52 -36.98 -35.34
CA VAL A 283 -10.05 -36.04 -36.34
C VAL A 283 -9.28 -34.73 -36.38
N GLY A 284 -9.14 -34.14 -37.58
CA GLY A 284 -8.52 -32.82 -37.74
C GLY A 284 -6.99 -32.80 -37.63
N LYS A 285 -6.43 -31.62 -37.39
CA LYS A 285 -4.97 -31.33 -37.30
C LYS A 285 -4.61 -30.60 -35.99
N THR A 286 -5.51 -30.63 -35.02
CA THR A 286 -5.42 -29.84 -33.80
C THR A 286 -5.74 -30.69 -32.58
N ILE A 287 -5.05 -30.41 -31.47
CA ILE A 287 -5.39 -30.90 -30.13
C ILE A 287 -5.46 -29.67 -29.24
N SER A 288 -6.62 -29.41 -28.64
CA SER A 288 -6.79 -28.34 -27.66
C SER A 288 -7.50 -28.85 -26.41
N PHE A 289 -6.90 -28.62 -25.25
CA PHE A 289 -7.42 -29.07 -23.96
C PHE A 289 -6.86 -28.21 -22.81
N THR A 290 -7.59 -28.20 -21.69
CA THR A 290 -7.17 -27.67 -20.40
C THR A 290 -6.88 -28.84 -19.48
N ALA A 291 -5.75 -28.80 -18.78
CA ALA A 291 -5.44 -29.69 -17.67
C ALA A 291 -5.45 -28.87 -16.38
N ASP A 292 -6.42 -29.15 -15.51
CA ASP A 292 -6.60 -28.52 -14.21
C ASP A 292 -6.18 -29.50 -13.12
N PHE A 293 -5.27 -29.05 -12.25
CA PHE A 293 -4.76 -29.81 -11.12
C PHE A 293 -5.51 -29.42 -9.85
N SER A 294 -6.07 -30.38 -9.12
CA SER A 294 -6.80 -30.05 -7.89
C SER A 294 -6.84 -31.19 -6.87
N PRO A 295 -6.97 -30.88 -5.57
CA PRO A 295 -7.18 -31.91 -4.53
C PRO A 295 -8.44 -32.76 -4.72
N SER A 296 -9.45 -32.24 -5.44
CA SER A 296 -10.75 -32.88 -5.65
C SER A 296 -11.08 -33.06 -7.13
N LYS A 297 -11.93 -34.03 -7.44
CA LYS A 297 -12.51 -34.20 -8.79
C LYS A 297 -13.49 -33.07 -9.06
N LYS A 298 -13.27 -32.28 -10.11
CA LYS A 298 -14.17 -31.18 -10.49
C LYS A 298 -14.32 -31.05 -12.00
N LEU A 299 -15.29 -30.26 -12.45
CA LEU A 299 -15.47 -29.93 -13.86
C LEU A 299 -14.46 -28.82 -14.24
N PRO A 300 -13.51 -29.08 -15.15
CA PRO A 300 -12.55 -28.07 -15.55
C PRO A 300 -13.09 -27.24 -16.73
N ASP A 301 -12.59 -26.01 -16.84
CA ASP A 301 -13.03 -25.08 -17.86
C ASP A 301 -12.43 -25.37 -19.24
N LEU A 302 -13.12 -24.89 -20.28
CA LEU A 302 -12.67 -25.01 -21.67
C LEU A 302 -11.39 -24.18 -21.92
N PRO A 303 -10.52 -24.61 -22.86
CA PRO A 303 -9.29 -23.88 -23.21
C PRO A 303 -9.53 -22.42 -23.62
N SER A 304 -10.67 -22.14 -24.26
CA SER A 304 -11.06 -20.80 -24.69
C SER A 304 -11.32 -19.85 -23.52
N LEU A 305 -11.89 -20.36 -22.42
CA LEU A 305 -12.14 -19.57 -21.22
C LEU A 305 -10.85 -19.31 -20.45
N THR A 306 -10.02 -20.35 -20.25
CA THR A 306 -8.69 -20.21 -19.65
C THR A 306 -7.84 -19.19 -20.41
N LYS A 307 -7.79 -19.27 -21.75
CA LYS A 307 -7.11 -18.27 -22.60
C LYS A 307 -7.63 -16.86 -22.37
N LYS A 308 -8.96 -16.68 -22.31
CA LYS A 308 -9.58 -15.36 -22.11
C LYS A 308 -9.19 -14.78 -20.74
N ARG A 309 -9.29 -15.59 -19.67
CA ARG A 309 -8.92 -15.19 -18.31
C ARG A 309 -7.44 -14.88 -18.17
N ASN A 310 -6.57 -15.70 -18.75
CA ASN A 310 -5.12 -15.49 -18.75
C ASN A 310 -4.73 -14.15 -19.38
N SER A 311 -5.17 -13.91 -20.62
CA SER A 311 -4.89 -12.65 -21.32
C SER A 311 -5.47 -11.45 -20.59
N ALA A 312 -6.69 -11.55 -20.06
CA ALA A 312 -7.31 -10.47 -19.29
C ALA A 312 -6.54 -10.17 -18.00
N GLY A 313 -6.16 -11.22 -17.24
CA GLY A 313 -5.42 -11.09 -15.98
C GLY A 313 -4.03 -10.48 -16.15
N TRP A 314 -3.29 -10.87 -17.19
CA TRP A 314 -1.98 -10.26 -17.47
C TRP A 314 -2.09 -8.81 -17.94
N ARG A 315 -3.06 -8.49 -18.79
CA ARG A 315 -3.31 -7.09 -19.20
C ARG A 315 -3.66 -6.23 -18.01
N ASP A 316 -4.55 -6.70 -17.14
CA ASP A 316 -4.93 -6.03 -15.90
C ASP A 316 -3.70 -5.84 -14.98
N TYR A 317 -2.87 -6.88 -14.81
CA TYR A 317 -1.62 -6.81 -14.06
C TYR A 317 -0.68 -5.73 -14.59
N TRP A 318 -0.51 -5.60 -15.91
CA TRP A 318 0.38 -4.56 -16.47
C TRP A 318 -0.25 -3.16 -16.47
N GLN A 319 -1.57 -3.06 -16.52
CA GLN A 319 -2.29 -1.78 -16.52
C GLN A 319 -2.41 -1.16 -15.13
N ASN A 320 -2.44 -1.99 -14.08
CA ASN A 320 -2.60 -1.54 -12.70
C ASN A 320 -1.29 -1.57 -11.91
N GLY A 321 -1.19 -0.71 -10.88
CA GLY A 321 0.00 -0.56 -10.05
C GLY A 321 1.10 0.32 -10.68
N GLY A 322 2.22 0.41 -9.96
CA GLY A 322 3.41 1.15 -10.34
C GLY A 322 4.07 0.60 -11.60
N PHE A 323 4.68 1.50 -12.38
CA PHE A 323 5.42 1.17 -13.59
C PHE A 323 6.57 2.15 -13.73
N VAL A 324 7.78 1.64 -13.98
CA VAL A 324 8.98 2.44 -14.20
C VAL A 324 9.36 2.32 -15.67
N ASP A 325 9.47 3.47 -16.34
CA ASP A 325 9.91 3.60 -17.73
C ASP A 325 11.26 4.32 -17.76
N LEU A 326 12.29 3.60 -18.20
CA LEU A 326 13.65 4.09 -18.35
C LEU A 326 14.01 4.37 -19.81
N THR A 327 13.05 4.32 -20.75
CA THR A 327 13.33 4.39 -22.20
C THR A 327 13.82 5.77 -22.66
N GLU A 328 13.55 6.84 -21.89
CA GLU A 328 14.09 8.18 -22.15
C GLU A 328 15.47 8.42 -21.51
N SER A 329 16.00 7.46 -20.75
CA SER A 329 17.31 7.61 -20.12
C SER A 329 18.44 7.54 -21.14
N THR A 330 19.35 8.50 -21.08
CA THR A 330 20.58 8.51 -21.89
C THR A 330 21.65 7.55 -21.37
N ASN A 331 21.42 6.89 -20.23
CA ASN A 331 22.38 5.94 -19.66
C ASN A 331 22.38 4.63 -20.46
N PRO A 332 23.53 4.16 -20.99
CA PRO A 332 23.58 2.94 -21.79
C PRO A 332 23.14 1.67 -21.03
N ASN A 333 23.16 1.69 -19.69
CA ASN A 333 22.69 0.59 -18.86
C ASN A 333 21.16 0.54 -18.73
N ALA A 334 20.43 1.59 -19.11
CA ALA A 334 19.00 1.70 -18.86
C ALA A 334 18.16 0.58 -19.49
N THR A 335 18.49 0.14 -20.72
CA THR A 335 17.75 -0.91 -21.42
C THR A 335 17.82 -2.26 -20.70
N GLU A 336 18.99 -2.64 -20.19
CA GLU A 336 19.13 -3.89 -19.45
C GLU A 336 18.46 -3.80 -18.07
N LEU A 337 18.53 -2.64 -17.40
CA LEU A 337 17.77 -2.42 -16.17
C LEU A 337 16.26 -2.53 -16.41
N GLN A 338 15.75 -1.93 -17.49
CA GLN A 338 14.35 -2.03 -17.90
C GLN A 338 13.95 -3.50 -18.13
N ARG A 339 14.78 -4.27 -18.86
CA ARG A 339 14.56 -5.71 -19.06
C ARG A 339 14.42 -6.44 -17.73
N ARG A 340 15.38 -6.24 -16.80
CA ARG A 340 15.37 -6.91 -15.48
C ARG A 340 14.15 -6.52 -14.64
N ILE A 341 13.70 -5.26 -14.69
CA ILE A 341 12.49 -4.81 -14.00
C ILE A 341 11.25 -5.52 -14.56
N ILE A 342 11.09 -5.54 -15.88
CA ILE A 342 9.92 -6.16 -16.53
C ILE A 342 9.90 -7.67 -16.33
N THR A 343 11.01 -8.38 -16.55
CA THR A 343 11.05 -9.83 -16.36
C THR A 343 10.86 -10.22 -14.90
N SER A 344 11.42 -9.46 -13.95
CA SER A 344 11.22 -9.71 -12.52
C SER A 344 9.75 -9.57 -12.11
N GLN A 345 9.04 -8.56 -12.61
CA GLN A 345 7.60 -8.41 -12.33
C GLN A 345 6.80 -9.63 -12.80
N TYR A 346 7.03 -10.11 -14.03
CA TYR A 346 6.35 -11.31 -14.54
C TYR A 346 6.64 -12.55 -13.68
N HIS A 347 7.92 -12.81 -13.41
CA HIS A 347 8.34 -14.03 -12.71
C HIS A 347 7.90 -14.08 -11.27
N VAL A 348 7.99 -12.96 -10.56
CA VAL A 348 7.52 -12.83 -9.17
C VAL A 348 6.00 -12.95 -9.12
N ARG A 349 5.26 -12.47 -10.13
CA ARG A 349 3.81 -12.69 -10.22
C ARG A 349 3.45 -14.17 -10.41
N VAL A 350 4.21 -14.92 -11.20
CA VAL A 350 4.00 -16.36 -11.40
C VAL A 350 4.35 -17.16 -10.13
N ASN A 351 5.40 -16.77 -9.41
CA ASN A 351 6.02 -17.60 -8.39
C ASN A 351 5.83 -17.13 -6.94
N SER A 352 5.38 -15.90 -6.69
CA SER A 352 5.43 -15.25 -5.36
C SER A 352 4.18 -14.45 -5.01
N ALA A 353 3.01 -14.94 -5.46
CA ALA A 353 1.71 -14.32 -5.20
C ALA A 353 0.67 -15.34 -4.68
N ALA A 354 1.15 -16.37 -3.97
CA ALA A 354 0.32 -17.44 -3.44
C ALA A 354 -0.56 -16.94 -2.27
N GLU A 355 -1.79 -17.45 -2.17
CA GLU A 355 -2.66 -17.08 -1.06
C GLU A 355 -2.24 -17.77 0.25
N GLY A 356 -2.03 -16.96 1.29
CA GLY A 356 -1.72 -17.38 2.65
C GLY A 356 -0.40 -18.13 2.79
N GLU A 357 0.55 -17.93 1.87
CA GLU A 357 1.86 -18.57 1.88
C GLU A 357 2.91 -17.70 1.14
N SER A 358 4.12 -17.61 1.68
CA SER A 358 5.28 -17.07 0.96
C SER A 358 5.96 -18.21 0.18
N PRO A 359 6.43 -17.99 -1.05
CA PRO A 359 7.17 -19.03 -1.75
C PRO A 359 8.54 -19.28 -1.12
N GLN A 360 9.09 -20.47 -1.38
CA GLN A 360 10.52 -20.74 -1.20
C GLN A 360 11.39 -19.93 -2.18
N GLU A 361 12.70 -19.91 -1.97
CA GLU A 361 13.64 -19.06 -2.68
C GLU A 361 13.71 -19.36 -4.19
N SER A 362 13.33 -20.56 -4.61
CA SER A 362 13.23 -20.95 -6.03
C SER A 362 11.80 -20.83 -6.61
N GLY A 363 10.85 -20.27 -5.87
CA GLY A 363 9.47 -20.12 -6.33
C GLY A 363 8.71 -21.45 -6.46
N LEU A 364 7.88 -21.56 -7.48
CA LEU A 364 7.19 -22.80 -7.88
C LEU A 364 7.95 -23.50 -9.02
N MET A 365 9.29 -23.59 -8.91
CA MET A 365 10.13 -24.16 -9.97
C MET A 365 10.87 -25.43 -9.54
N ASN A 366 11.56 -25.42 -8.39
CA ASN A 366 12.44 -26.51 -7.91
C ASN A 366 12.07 -26.90 -6.46
N ASN A 367 12.71 -27.90 -5.85
CA ASN A 367 12.67 -28.12 -4.39
C ASN A 367 14.00 -27.69 -3.76
N GLY A 368 14.30 -26.40 -3.79
CA GLY A 368 15.38 -25.87 -2.93
C GLY A 368 14.93 -26.01 -1.47
N TRP A 369 15.81 -26.50 -0.58
CA TRP A 369 15.46 -26.68 0.84
C TRP A 369 14.13 -27.45 1.05
N TYR A 370 13.93 -28.51 0.27
CA TYR A 370 12.74 -29.38 0.33
C TYR A 370 11.41 -28.68 -0.05
N GLY A 371 11.48 -27.52 -0.73
CA GLY A 371 10.32 -26.74 -1.13
C GLY A 371 9.71 -25.89 -0.01
N LYS A 372 10.36 -25.86 1.17
CA LYS A 372 10.00 -25.05 2.33
C LYS A 372 10.55 -23.62 2.17
N PHE A 373 9.81 -22.63 2.63
CA PHE A 373 10.25 -21.24 2.55
C PHE A 373 11.03 -20.84 3.81
N HIS A 374 11.92 -19.85 3.66
CA HIS A 374 12.54 -19.22 4.81
C HIS A 374 11.74 -17.99 5.26
N MET A 375 11.25 -18.04 6.48
CA MET A 375 10.52 -16.95 7.13
C MET A 375 11.34 -15.67 7.22
N GLU A 376 12.67 -15.78 7.27
CA GLU A 376 13.57 -14.63 7.27
C GLU A 376 13.59 -13.89 5.92
N MET A 377 13.32 -14.60 4.80
CA MET A 377 13.33 -14.02 3.46
C MET A 377 11.99 -13.38 3.05
N VAL A 378 10.94 -13.48 3.87
CA VAL A 378 9.57 -13.05 3.48
C VAL A 378 9.49 -11.56 3.14
N VAL A 379 10.32 -10.72 3.76
CA VAL A 379 10.43 -9.29 3.40
C VAL A 379 10.95 -9.14 1.98
N TRP A 380 12.05 -9.83 1.65
CA TRP A 380 12.66 -9.79 0.32
C TRP A 380 11.78 -10.40 -0.77
N HIS A 381 10.92 -11.35 -0.42
CA HIS A 381 9.96 -11.93 -1.36
C HIS A 381 8.74 -11.05 -1.62
N ASN A 382 8.22 -10.35 -0.60
CA ASN A 382 6.83 -9.89 -0.64
C ASN A 382 6.64 -8.40 -0.34
N ALA A 383 7.60 -7.71 0.28
CA ALA A 383 7.42 -6.30 0.67
C ALA A 383 7.16 -5.39 -0.54
N HIS A 384 7.79 -5.69 -1.68
CA HIS A 384 7.66 -4.91 -2.91
C HIS A 384 6.21 -4.85 -3.43
N TRP A 385 5.33 -5.79 -3.07
CA TRP A 385 3.93 -5.77 -3.52
C TRP A 385 3.24 -4.46 -3.12
N VAL A 386 3.45 -3.99 -1.88
CA VAL A 386 2.87 -2.73 -1.40
C VAL A 386 3.52 -1.54 -2.11
N SER A 387 4.85 -1.51 -2.22
CA SER A 387 5.59 -0.38 -2.80
C SER A 387 5.35 -0.21 -4.30
N TRP A 388 4.94 -1.27 -5.01
CA TRP A 388 4.52 -1.22 -6.40
C TRP A 388 3.01 -0.95 -6.56
N GLY A 389 2.27 -0.62 -5.49
CA GLY A 389 0.82 -0.38 -5.55
C GLY A 389 0.04 -1.63 -5.99
N ARG A 390 0.51 -2.81 -5.58
CA ARG A 390 -0.08 -4.13 -5.86
C ARG A 390 -0.43 -4.85 -4.55
N ASP A 391 -0.98 -4.09 -3.61
CA ASP A 391 -1.26 -4.52 -2.24
C ASP A 391 -2.23 -5.70 -2.15
N GLN A 392 -3.05 -5.96 -3.18
CA GLN A 392 -3.89 -7.15 -3.23
C GLN A 392 -3.10 -8.45 -3.07
N TYR A 393 -1.92 -8.55 -3.67
CA TYR A 393 -1.08 -9.76 -3.55
C TYR A 393 -0.43 -9.86 -2.17
N PHE A 394 -0.05 -8.71 -1.60
CA PHE A 394 0.41 -8.64 -0.22
C PHE A 394 -0.67 -9.11 0.76
N HIS A 395 -1.91 -8.64 0.60
CA HIS A 395 -3.04 -8.98 1.47
C HIS A 395 -3.56 -10.40 1.27
N ASN A 396 -3.30 -11.03 0.13
CA ASN A 396 -3.53 -12.46 -0.06
C ASN A 396 -2.58 -13.30 0.81
N ILE A 397 -1.37 -12.81 1.09
CA ILE A 397 -0.35 -13.53 1.88
C ILE A 397 -0.49 -13.19 3.37
N PHE A 398 -0.66 -11.91 3.70
CA PHE A 398 -0.59 -11.39 5.06
C PHE A 398 -1.90 -10.74 5.54
N PRO A 399 -2.25 -10.87 6.83
CA PRO A 399 -1.54 -11.62 7.88
C PRO A 399 -1.75 -13.14 7.89
N ALA A 400 -2.49 -13.71 6.92
CA ALA A 400 -2.86 -15.13 6.90
C ALA A 400 -1.71 -16.11 7.10
N LEU A 401 -0.52 -15.83 6.56
CA LEU A 401 0.69 -16.62 6.81
C LEU A 401 1.05 -16.68 8.31
N TYR A 402 1.08 -15.52 8.99
CA TYR A 402 1.35 -15.46 10.42
C TYR A 402 0.22 -16.10 11.24
N GLU A 403 -1.04 -15.90 10.85
CA GLU A 403 -2.21 -16.53 11.49
C GLU A 403 -2.07 -18.07 11.50
N LYS A 404 -1.64 -18.67 10.38
CA LYS A 404 -1.41 -20.13 10.28
C LYS A 404 -0.25 -20.61 11.16
N LEU A 405 0.83 -19.83 11.24
CA LEU A 405 2.04 -20.20 12.00
C LEU A 405 1.95 -19.84 13.49
N LEU A 406 0.98 -19.03 13.91
CA LEU A 406 0.89 -18.51 15.26
C LEU A 406 0.77 -19.63 16.32
N PRO A 407 -0.10 -20.66 16.17
CA PRO A 407 -0.24 -21.71 17.19
C PRO A 407 1.08 -22.46 17.46
N THR A 408 1.81 -22.82 16.41
CA THR A 408 3.08 -23.57 16.54
C THR A 408 4.21 -22.67 17.03
N SER A 409 4.17 -21.38 16.72
CA SER A 409 5.14 -20.40 17.21
C SER A 409 4.96 -20.08 18.70
N LEU A 410 3.71 -20.03 19.17
CA LEU A 410 3.38 -19.97 20.60
C LEU A 410 3.84 -21.23 21.35
N ALA A 411 3.53 -22.41 20.80
CA ALA A 411 3.93 -23.69 21.39
C ALA A 411 5.45 -23.82 21.51
N ARG A 412 6.18 -23.41 20.47
CA ARG A 412 7.65 -23.38 20.45
C ARG A 412 8.21 -22.47 21.54
N ALA A 413 7.77 -21.21 21.61
CA ALA A 413 8.24 -20.28 22.64
C ALA A 413 7.98 -20.83 24.05
N LYS A 414 6.77 -21.35 24.29
CA LYS A 414 6.39 -21.96 25.57
C LYS A 414 7.27 -23.15 25.95
N GLN A 415 7.55 -24.06 25.02
CA GLN A 415 8.45 -25.21 25.25
C GLN A 415 9.86 -24.75 25.61
N MET A 416 10.29 -23.62 25.05
CA MET A 416 11.59 -23.01 25.33
C MET A 416 11.58 -22.11 26.58
N GLY A 417 10.46 -21.98 27.28
CA GLY A 417 10.33 -21.18 28.50
C GLY A 417 10.24 -19.67 28.26
N TRP A 418 9.76 -19.23 27.09
CA TRP A 418 9.47 -17.83 26.79
C TRP A 418 7.98 -17.61 26.53
N GLU A 419 7.53 -16.37 26.69
CA GLU A 419 6.18 -15.92 26.33
C GLU A 419 6.09 -15.58 24.84
N GLY A 420 4.88 -15.35 24.34
CA GLY A 420 4.65 -14.91 22.96
C GLY A 420 4.96 -15.96 21.88
N ALA A 421 5.19 -15.50 20.65
CA ALA A 421 5.39 -16.33 19.47
C ALA A 421 6.82 -16.26 18.94
N ARG A 422 7.52 -17.41 18.92
CA ARG A 422 8.83 -17.57 18.27
C ARG A 422 8.66 -18.07 16.84
N TRP A 423 8.82 -17.18 15.87
CA TRP A 423 8.66 -17.49 14.45
C TRP A 423 9.79 -18.44 13.96
N PRO A 424 9.46 -19.46 13.15
CA PRO A 424 10.45 -20.42 12.64
C PRO A 424 11.39 -19.77 11.61
N LYS A 425 12.50 -20.43 11.24
CA LYS A 425 13.31 -20.01 10.08
C LYS A 425 12.85 -20.72 8.80
N MET A 426 13.16 -22.00 8.64
CA MET A 426 12.82 -22.80 7.45
C MET A 426 11.57 -23.63 7.75
N THR A 427 10.45 -23.32 7.10
CA THR A 427 9.13 -23.84 7.49
C THR A 427 8.16 -23.96 6.30
N GLU A 428 6.97 -24.44 6.61
CA GLU A 428 5.85 -24.58 5.69
C GLU A 428 4.51 -24.44 6.47
N THR A 429 3.39 -24.34 5.77
CA THR A 429 2.10 -23.93 6.39
C THR A 429 1.18 -25.08 6.83
N ILE A 430 1.54 -26.33 6.52
CA ILE A 430 0.78 -27.54 6.88
C ILE A 430 1.06 -27.93 8.34
N THR A 431 2.33 -28.02 8.73
CA THR A 431 2.76 -28.39 10.10
C THR A 431 3.22 -27.19 10.91
N GLY A 432 3.67 -26.10 10.28
CA GLY A 432 4.20 -24.91 10.97
C GLY A 432 5.46 -25.16 11.80
N ARG A 433 6.14 -26.30 11.57
CA ARG A 433 7.36 -26.71 12.27
C ARG A 433 8.57 -25.93 11.75
N SER A 434 9.50 -25.57 12.64
CA SER A 434 10.83 -25.11 12.22
C SER A 434 11.68 -26.34 11.92
N SER A 435 12.25 -26.41 10.73
CA SER A 435 13.06 -27.57 10.35
C SER A 435 14.36 -27.60 11.17
N PRO A 436 14.76 -28.76 11.75
CA PRO A 436 15.97 -28.84 12.56
C PRO A 436 17.22 -28.32 11.84
N GLY A 437 18.00 -27.46 12.47
CA GLY A 437 19.24 -26.94 11.88
C GLY A 437 19.89 -25.86 12.76
N GLY A 438 21.21 -25.84 12.86
CA GLY A 438 21.93 -24.84 13.69
C GLY A 438 21.59 -23.41 13.32
N ILE A 439 21.62 -23.08 12.02
CA ILE A 439 21.18 -21.77 11.53
C ILE A 439 19.67 -21.58 11.77
N ASN A 440 18.86 -22.61 11.52
CA ASN A 440 17.40 -22.53 11.67
C ASN A 440 16.97 -22.26 13.11
N ALA A 441 17.72 -22.75 14.09
CA ALA A 441 17.41 -22.67 15.50
C ALA A 441 17.92 -21.39 16.19
N TYR A 442 19.03 -20.81 15.72
CA TYR A 442 19.68 -19.67 16.38
C TYR A 442 19.50 -18.34 15.65
N LEU A 443 18.98 -18.34 14.42
CA LEU A 443 18.74 -17.10 13.69
C LEU A 443 17.59 -16.29 14.31
N MET A 444 17.81 -14.98 14.53
CA MET A 444 16.88 -14.11 15.27
C MET A 444 16.26 -12.98 14.44
N TRP A 445 16.88 -12.53 13.35
CA TRP A 445 16.43 -11.29 12.68
C TRP A 445 15.05 -11.35 12.01
N GLN A 446 14.44 -12.53 11.87
CA GLN A 446 13.07 -12.71 11.38
C GLN A 446 11.99 -12.41 12.41
N GLN A 447 12.33 -12.41 13.70
CA GLN A 447 11.33 -12.28 14.75
C GLN A 447 10.56 -10.95 14.66
N PRO A 448 11.21 -9.79 14.39
CA PRO A 448 10.49 -8.53 14.24
C PRO A 448 9.77 -8.34 12.88
N HIS A 449 9.90 -9.26 11.90
CA HIS A 449 9.33 -9.08 10.55
C HIS A 449 7.83 -8.81 10.54
N ALA A 450 7.08 -9.40 11.48
CA ALA A 450 5.65 -9.16 11.59
C ALA A 450 5.33 -7.67 11.79
N MET A 451 6.18 -6.95 12.54
CA MET A 451 6.06 -5.51 12.77
C MET A 451 6.23 -4.72 11.47
N TYR A 452 7.27 -5.06 10.69
CA TYR A 452 7.52 -4.43 9.39
C TYR A 452 6.37 -4.68 8.40
N MET A 453 5.90 -5.93 8.32
CA MET A 453 4.79 -6.29 7.43
C MET A 453 3.48 -5.62 7.85
N ALA A 454 3.19 -5.52 9.15
CA ALA A 454 2.01 -4.81 9.64
C ALA A 454 2.05 -3.32 9.31
N MET A 455 3.22 -2.68 9.41
CA MET A 455 3.39 -1.28 9.01
C MET A 455 3.14 -1.08 7.51
N LEU A 456 3.62 -1.99 6.65
CA LEU A 456 3.27 -1.97 5.23
C LEU A 456 1.77 -2.17 4.99
N ALA A 457 1.14 -3.10 5.71
CA ALA A 457 -0.31 -3.32 5.63
C ALA A 457 -1.10 -2.06 6.02
N TYR A 458 -0.68 -1.38 7.09
CA TYR A 458 -1.30 -0.16 7.57
C TYR A 458 -1.04 1.02 6.63
N LYS A 459 0.16 1.15 6.06
CA LYS A 459 0.47 2.17 5.04
C LYS A 459 -0.43 2.01 3.80
N SER A 460 -0.68 0.77 3.37
CA SER A 460 -1.62 0.46 2.29
C SER A 460 -3.09 0.74 2.66
N LYS A 461 -3.51 0.31 3.86
CA LYS A 461 -4.90 0.40 4.33
C LYS A 461 -4.93 0.87 5.79
N PRO A 462 -4.88 2.19 6.07
CA PRO A 462 -4.74 2.74 7.42
C PRO A 462 -6.07 2.74 8.20
N THR A 463 -6.69 1.58 8.33
CA THR A 463 -8.01 1.42 8.96
C THR A 463 -7.91 0.77 10.34
N ARG A 464 -8.92 1.01 11.19
CA ARG A 464 -9.02 0.30 12.48
C ARG A 464 -9.20 -1.20 12.31
N SER A 465 -9.78 -1.65 11.19
CA SER A 465 -9.88 -3.07 10.83
C SER A 465 -8.50 -3.70 10.61
N THR A 466 -7.63 -3.02 9.85
CA THR A 466 -6.23 -3.45 9.67
C THR A 466 -5.51 -3.54 11.02
N LEU A 467 -5.63 -2.52 11.87
CA LEU A 467 -5.03 -2.52 13.21
C LEU A 467 -5.48 -3.73 14.04
N ARG A 468 -6.80 -3.97 14.12
CA ARG A 468 -7.38 -5.08 14.89
C ARG A 468 -6.97 -6.46 14.37
N ARG A 469 -6.88 -6.63 13.04
CA ARG A 469 -6.51 -7.93 12.44
C ARG A 469 -5.07 -8.33 12.76
N TRP A 470 -4.15 -7.37 12.76
CA TRP A 470 -2.73 -7.63 13.03
C TRP A 470 -2.38 -7.66 14.51
N ASP A 471 -3.19 -7.04 15.37
CA ASP A 471 -2.88 -6.88 16.80
C ASP A 471 -2.52 -8.20 17.53
N PRO A 472 -3.23 -9.35 17.34
CA PRO A 472 -2.85 -10.60 18.00
C PRO A 472 -1.46 -11.11 17.60
N ILE A 473 -1.06 -10.88 16.34
CA ILE A 473 0.26 -11.29 15.83
C ILE A 473 1.35 -10.39 16.41
N LEU A 474 1.10 -9.07 16.43
CA LEU A 474 2.08 -8.11 16.95
C LEU A 474 2.22 -8.24 18.46
N GLU A 475 1.13 -8.47 19.20
CA GLU A 475 1.17 -8.74 20.63
C GLU A 475 2.00 -9.99 20.93
N ALA A 476 1.68 -11.13 20.30
CA ALA A 476 2.45 -12.35 20.52
C ALA A 476 3.92 -12.20 20.10
N THR A 477 4.21 -11.46 19.03
CA THR A 477 5.59 -11.19 18.60
C THR A 477 6.32 -10.31 19.63
N ALA A 478 5.68 -9.24 20.13
CA ALA A 478 6.26 -8.34 21.12
C ALA A 478 6.50 -9.02 22.47
N ASP A 479 5.57 -9.87 22.91
CA ASP A 479 5.72 -10.68 24.13
C ASP A 479 6.94 -11.59 24.04
N TYR A 480 7.15 -12.27 22.90
CA TYR A 480 8.34 -13.09 22.70
C TYR A 480 9.61 -12.24 22.67
N MET A 481 9.59 -11.13 21.93
CA MET A 481 10.74 -10.24 21.85
C MET A 481 11.15 -9.69 23.21
N ALA A 482 10.17 -9.34 24.07
CA ALA A 482 10.41 -8.83 25.41
C ALA A 482 10.79 -9.94 26.41
N SER A 483 10.24 -11.14 26.28
CA SER A 483 10.55 -12.31 27.12
C SER A 483 11.91 -12.94 26.78
N TYR A 484 12.32 -12.92 25.51
CA TYR A 484 13.61 -13.45 25.07
C TYR A 484 14.78 -12.56 25.51
N ALA A 485 14.61 -11.25 25.51
CA ALA A 485 15.64 -10.32 25.93
C ALA A 485 15.95 -10.52 27.42
N TRP A 486 17.21 -10.82 27.74
CA TRP A 486 17.63 -11.19 29.10
C TRP A 486 18.25 -9.99 29.82
N LEU A 487 17.82 -9.73 31.06
CA LEU A 487 18.39 -8.65 31.87
C LEU A 487 19.77 -9.05 32.39
N ASN A 488 20.80 -8.35 31.93
CA ASN A 488 22.13 -8.41 32.48
C ASN A 488 22.21 -7.56 33.74
N GLU A 489 22.26 -8.20 34.89
CA GLU A 489 22.28 -7.53 36.21
C GLU A 489 23.51 -6.63 36.41
N THR A 490 24.61 -6.89 35.70
CA THR A 490 25.84 -6.10 35.81
C THR A 490 25.74 -4.79 35.02
N SER A 491 25.24 -4.85 33.77
CA SER A 491 25.12 -3.67 32.91
C SER A 491 23.81 -2.91 33.12
N GLY A 492 22.79 -3.56 33.71
CA GLY A 492 21.42 -3.06 33.78
C GLY A 492 20.72 -3.01 32.41
N LYS A 493 21.27 -3.69 31.40
CA LYS A 493 20.75 -3.73 30.03
C LYS A 493 20.14 -5.08 29.69
N TYR A 494 19.22 -5.07 28.74
CA TYR A 494 18.67 -6.28 28.15
C TYR A 494 19.50 -6.70 26.95
N ASP A 495 20.08 -7.90 27.04
CA ASP A 495 20.95 -8.49 26.04
C ASP A 495 20.20 -9.52 25.18
N LEU A 496 20.69 -9.76 23.96
CA LEU A 496 20.22 -10.80 23.05
C LEU A 496 21.33 -11.84 22.80
N GLY A 497 21.00 -13.13 23.00
CA GLY A 497 21.96 -14.24 22.91
C GLY A 497 23.02 -14.21 24.03
N PRO A 498 24.00 -15.13 24.02
CA PRO A 498 24.05 -16.34 23.21
C PRO A 498 23.06 -17.44 23.69
N PRO A 499 22.72 -18.42 22.83
CA PRO A 499 23.17 -18.57 21.45
C PRO A 499 22.36 -17.71 20.47
N ALA A 500 23.04 -17.11 19.47
CA ALA A 500 22.40 -16.32 18.42
C ALA A 500 23.19 -16.35 17.11
N ILE A 501 22.51 -16.27 15.96
CA ILE A 501 23.14 -16.11 14.64
C ILE A 501 22.52 -14.93 13.92
N GLY A 502 23.36 -14.06 13.37
CA GLY A 502 22.92 -12.91 12.58
C GLY A 502 22.52 -13.27 11.15
N VAL A 503 21.90 -12.30 10.45
CA VAL A 503 21.43 -12.42 9.06
C VAL A 503 22.48 -12.91 8.05
N THR A 504 23.77 -12.73 8.34
CA THR A 504 24.89 -13.13 7.50
C THR A 504 25.29 -14.61 7.63
N GLU A 505 24.70 -15.33 8.60
CA GLU A 505 24.91 -16.77 8.83
C GLU A 505 26.39 -17.17 9.03
N ASN A 506 27.24 -16.23 9.49
CA ASN A 506 28.68 -16.42 9.63
C ASN A 506 29.22 -16.12 11.03
N THR A 507 28.36 -15.83 12.01
CA THR A 507 28.76 -15.57 13.40
C THR A 507 28.76 -16.87 14.23
N PRO A 508 29.70 -17.03 15.19
CA PRO A 508 29.75 -18.19 16.06
C PRO A 508 28.60 -18.16 17.08
N PRO A 509 27.64 -19.11 17.06
CA PRO A 509 26.40 -18.99 17.84
C PRO A 509 26.63 -18.84 19.35
N ASP A 510 27.56 -19.61 19.91
CA ASP A 510 27.80 -19.66 21.35
C ASP A 510 28.55 -18.43 21.89
N LEU A 511 29.10 -17.58 21.01
CA LEU A 511 29.81 -16.35 21.38
C LEU A 511 29.07 -15.07 20.96
N THR A 512 28.03 -15.21 20.12
CA THR A 512 27.35 -14.07 19.53
C THR A 512 26.39 -13.45 20.54
N LEU A 513 26.76 -12.28 21.03
CA LEU A 513 25.99 -11.45 21.96
C LEU A 513 25.64 -10.12 21.27
N ASN A 514 24.41 -9.64 21.41
CA ASN A 514 24.00 -8.29 20.98
C ASN A 514 24.38 -7.94 19.53
N LEU A 515 23.95 -8.76 18.56
CA LEU A 515 24.08 -8.47 17.13
C LEU A 515 23.55 -7.06 16.81
N ALA A 516 24.34 -6.23 16.13
CA ALA A 516 23.99 -4.82 15.94
C ALA A 516 22.65 -4.62 15.22
N TYR A 517 22.43 -5.36 14.12
CA TYR A 517 21.19 -5.29 13.36
C TYR A 517 19.99 -5.77 14.18
N ASP A 518 20.11 -6.93 14.82
CA ASP A 518 19.03 -7.55 15.59
C ASP A 518 18.62 -6.66 16.78
N ILE A 519 19.57 -6.08 17.51
CA ILE A 519 19.28 -5.12 18.60
C ILE A 519 18.47 -3.92 18.09
N ALA A 520 18.91 -3.31 16.98
CA ALA A 520 18.22 -2.17 16.40
C ALA A 520 16.81 -2.53 15.90
N TYR A 521 16.67 -3.73 15.33
CA TYR A 521 15.40 -4.21 14.82
C TYR A 521 14.45 -4.64 15.95
N TRP A 522 14.97 -5.18 17.05
CA TRP A 522 14.21 -5.45 18.28
C TRP A 522 13.65 -4.16 18.86
N ARG A 523 14.49 -3.12 18.93
CA ARG A 523 14.09 -1.81 19.39
C ARG A 523 12.97 -1.24 18.53
N TYR A 524 13.14 -1.27 17.21
CA TYR A 524 12.11 -0.85 16.25
C TYR A 524 10.81 -1.64 16.44
N GLY A 525 10.88 -2.97 16.52
CA GLY A 525 9.69 -3.82 16.65
C GLY A 525 8.90 -3.58 17.93
N LEU A 526 9.58 -3.39 19.07
CA LEU A 526 8.90 -3.03 20.32
C LEU A 526 8.28 -1.64 20.27
N ASP A 527 8.93 -0.67 19.62
CA ASP A 527 8.34 0.67 19.44
C ASP A 527 7.09 0.61 18.54
N VAL A 528 7.13 -0.16 17.45
CA VAL A 528 5.95 -0.42 16.59
C VAL A 528 4.83 -1.06 17.40
N ALA A 529 5.09 -2.09 18.19
CA ALA A 529 4.06 -2.75 19.00
C ALA A 529 3.37 -1.79 19.98
N ARG A 530 4.16 -0.94 20.65
CA ARG A 530 3.65 0.09 21.58
C ARG A 530 2.81 1.12 20.85
N ASP A 531 3.26 1.60 19.69
CA ASP A 531 2.51 2.55 18.88
C ASP A 531 1.24 1.93 18.29
N TRP A 532 1.26 0.64 17.97
CA TRP A 532 0.08 -0.10 17.52
C TRP A 532 -1.03 -0.14 18.57
N LYS A 533 -0.68 -0.44 19.84
CA LYS A 533 -1.63 -0.40 20.96
C LYS A 533 -2.20 1.00 21.17
N LYS A 534 -1.37 2.04 21.10
CA LYS A 534 -1.85 3.43 21.17
C LYS A 534 -2.84 3.77 20.06
N LYS A 535 -2.55 3.38 18.80
CA LYS A 535 -3.46 3.59 17.66
C LYS A 535 -4.81 2.87 17.84
N LEU A 536 -4.84 1.75 18.57
CA LEU A 536 -6.07 1.04 18.91
C LEU A 536 -6.84 1.63 20.10
N GLY A 537 -6.22 2.52 20.87
CA GLY A 537 -6.73 3.00 22.16
C GLY A 537 -6.58 1.97 23.28
N LEU A 538 -5.62 1.05 23.16
CA LEU A 538 -5.37 -0.02 24.13
C LEU A 538 -4.19 0.31 25.04
N PRO A 539 -4.19 -0.19 26.31
CA PRO A 539 -3.06 -0.02 27.20
C PRO A 539 -1.82 -0.72 26.64
N VAL A 540 -0.67 -0.06 26.76
CA VAL A 540 0.63 -0.62 26.39
C VAL A 540 1.17 -1.48 27.54
N PRO A 541 1.47 -2.78 27.33
CA PRO A 541 2.14 -3.60 28.33
C PRO A 541 3.44 -2.96 28.84
N LYS A 542 3.56 -2.84 30.17
CA LYS A 542 4.68 -2.14 30.81
C LYS A 542 6.03 -2.76 30.45
N HIS A 543 6.10 -4.09 30.41
CA HIS A 543 7.34 -4.81 30.17
C HIS A 543 7.91 -4.57 28.76
N TRP A 544 7.08 -4.42 27.73
CA TRP A 544 7.55 -3.99 26.38
C TRP A 544 8.28 -2.65 26.45
N THR A 545 7.73 -1.69 27.19
CA THR A 545 8.34 -0.36 27.36
C THR A 545 9.63 -0.44 28.17
N THR A 546 9.67 -1.26 29.22
CA THR A 546 10.86 -1.47 30.04
C THR A 546 12.01 -2.06 29.22
N VAL A 547 11.75 -3.14 28.47
CA VAL A 547 12.75 -3.79 27.63
C VAL A 547 13.21 -2.83 26.54
N ALA A 548 12.29 -2.23 25.76
CA ALA A 548 12.66 -1.33 24.67
C ALA A 548 13.59 -0.18 25.13
N LYS A 549 13.31 0.43 26.29
CA LYS A 549 14.12 1.52 26.85
C LYS A 549 15.50 1.07 27.36
N ASN A 550 15.63 -0.19 27.77
CA ASN A 550 16.81 -0.71 28.43
C ASN A 550 17.54 -1.80 27.62
N LEU A 551 17.18 -2.02 26.36
CA LEU A 551 17.98 -2.85 25.44
C LEU A 551 19.43 -2.36 25.38
N ALA A 552 20.36 -3.29 25.19
CA ALA A 552 21.73 -2.97 24.84
C ALA A 552 21.77 -2.08 23.60
N THR A 553 22.82 -1.27 23.47
CA THR A 553 23.03 -0.45 22.27
C THR A 553 23.74 -1.26 21.19
N PRO A 554 23.48 -1.03 19.89
CA PRO A 554 24.24 -1.70 18.85
C PRO A 554 25.76 -1.49 19.05
N PRO A 555 26.57 -2.56 19.08
CA PRO A 555 27.97 -2.49 19.46
C PRO A 555 28.79 -1.71 18.44
N GLN A 556 29.76 -0.95 18.94
CA GLN A 556 30.57 -0.02 18.16
C GLN A 556 32.03 -0.05 18.59
N ILE A 557 32.93 0.08 17.62
CA ILE A 557 34.37 0.26 17.85
C ILE A 557 34.84 1.40 16.93
N ASN A 558 35.52 2.39 17.51
CA ASN A 558 36.08 3.54 16.79
C ASN A 558 35.04 4.27 15.90
N GLY A 559 33.79 4.35 16.37
CA GLY A 559 32.71 5.03 15.65
C GLY A 559 32.20 4.30 14.41
N LEU A 560 32.41 2.98 14.32
CA LEU A 560 31.82 2.06 13.34
C LEU A 560 31.05 0.96 14.07
N TYR A 561 29.93 0.50 13.51
CA TYR A 561 29.21 -0.66 14.05
C TYR A 561 30.00 -1.96 13.86
N THR A 562 29.87 -2.89 14.81
CA THR A 562 30.43 -4.25 14.72
C THR A 562 29.33 -5.27 14.57
N VAL A 563 29.66 -6.46 14.05
CA VAL A 563 28.65 -7.50 13.79
C VAL A 563 27.97 -7.98 15.08
N TYR A 564 28.72 -8.15 16.16
CA TYR A 564 28.24 -8.47 17.51
C TYR A 564 29.17 -7.87 18.57
N ASP A 565 28.78 -7.96 19.85
CA ASP A 565 29.47 -7.37 21.00
C ASP A 565 30.67 -8.20 21.47
N GLY A 566 31.66 -7.57 22.10
CA GLY A 566 32.89 -8.24 22.57
C GLY A 566 33.99 -8.41 21.51
N LEU A 567 33.81 -7.86 20.31
CA LEU A 567 34.86 -7.78 19.29
C LEU A 567 35.87 -6.65 19.59
N ASN A 568 37.04 -6.70 18.94
CA ASN A 568 38.04 -5.62 18.96
C ASN A 568 38.19 -5.01 17.55
N ALA A 569 38.95 -3.92 17.39
CA ALA A 569 39.06 -3.21 16.11
C ALA A 569 39.59 -4.05 14.93
N THR A 570 40.29 -5.16 15.19
CA THR A 570 40.88 -6.02 14.15
C THR A 570 39.90 -7.02 13.57
N TRP A 571 38.63 -7.06 14.03
CA TRP A 571 37.63 -7.98 13.47
C TRP A 571 37.36 -7.74 11.98
N TRP A 572 37.57 -6.51 11.49
CA TRP A 572 37.49 -6.19 10.06
C TRP A 572 38.51 -6.95 9.21
N ASP A 573 39.55 -7.53 9.81
CA ASP A 573 40.54 -8.35 9.14
C ASP A 573 40.20 -9.85 9.17
N ASP A 574 39.16 -10.25 9.92
CA ASP A 574 38.70 -11.65 10.02
C ASP A 574 37.83 -12.04 8.80
N PRO A 575 38.32 -12.91 7.89
CA PRO A 575 37.57 -13.34 6.72
C PRO A 575 36.27 -14.08 7.05
N ALA A 576 36.18 -14.70 8.24
CA ALA A 576 34.95 -15.39 8.65
C ALA A 576 33.82 -14.38 8.87
N LEU A 577 34.12 -13.20 9.41
CA LEU A 577 33.15 -12.17 9.78
C LEU A 577 32.96 -11.10 8.70
N ASN A 578 34.02 -10.72 7.98
CA ASN A 578 33.99 -9.59 7.04
C ASN A 578 33.58 -9.95 5.60
N ARG A 579 33.52 -11.25 5.23
CA ARG A 579 33.21 -11.70 3.86
C ARG A 579 31.83 -11.27 3.36
N ASP A 580 30.94 -10.98 4.29
CA ASP A 580 29.58 -10.54 4.05
C ASP A 580 29.10 -9.71 5.26
N PRO A 581 29.40 -8.40 5.32
CA PRO A 581 29.05 -7.55 6.44
C PRO A 581 27.68 -6.87 6.24
N ARG A 582 26.78 -7.46 5.42
CA ARG A 582 25.52 -6.81 5.02
C ARG A 582 24.63 -6.39 6.18
N SER A 583 24.70 -7.10 7.31
CA SER A 583 23.93 -6.77 8.51
C SER A 583 24.14 -5.32 8.96
N LEU A 584 25.36 -4.80 8.79
CA LEU A 584 25.75 -3.47 9.23
C LEU A 584 25.15 -2.35 8.36
N ILE A 585 25.04 -2.57 7.05
CA ILE A 585 24.40 -1.58 6.15
C ILE A 585 22.87 -1.65 6.20
N MET A 586 22.30 -2.77 6.64
CA MET A 586 20.86 -2.88 6.83
C MET A 586 20.34 -1.96 7.96
N LEU A 587 21.19 -1.58 8.93
CA LEU A 587 20.88 -0.62 10.01
C LEU A 587 20.35 0.71 9.50
N GLN A 588 20.98 1.26 8.45
CA GLN A 588 20.53 2.46 7.73
C GLN A 588 20.19 2.07 6.29
N GLY A 589 19.34 1.06 6.15
CA GLY A 589 18.98 0.46 4.87
C GLY A 589 17.52 0.02 4.91
N ILE A 590 17.26 -1.28 4.83
CA ILE A 590 15.90 -1.80 4.89
C ILE A 590 15.20 -1.57 6.25
N LEU A 591 15.96 -1.46 7.35
CA LEU A 591 15.42 -1.14 8.66
C LEU A 591 14.91 0.32 8.69
N PRO A 592 13.63 0.57 9.00
CA PRO A 592 13.14 1.94 9.15
C PRO A 592 13.89 2.71 10.24
N ASP A 593 13.87 4.04 10.17
CA ASP A 593 14.58 4.89 11.14
C ASP A 593 14.15 4.54 12.58
N THR A 594 15.14 4.34 13.45
CA THR A 594 14.96 3.94 14.85
C THR A 594 15.99 4.66 15.73
N PRO A 595 15.64 5.04 16.97
CA PRO A 595 16.58 5.72 17.88
C PRO A 595 17.80 4.87 18.25
N ALA A 596 17.78 3.56 18.00
CA ALA A 596 18.94 2.68 18.21
C ALA A 596 20.09 2.94 17.21
N VAL A 597 19.80 3.56 16.05
CA VAL A 597 20.76 3.76 14.97
C VAL A 597 21.17 5.23 14.90
N ASN A 598 22.47 5.48 15.00
CA ASN A 598 23.08 6.77 14.77
C ASN A 598 23.42 6.91 13.28
N LYS A 599 22.77 7.86 12.60
CA LYS A 599 22.89 8.06 11.15
C LYS A 599 24.33 8.27 10.69
N GLU A 600 25.14 8.99 11.47
CA GLU A 600 26.52 9.32 11.10
C GLU A 600 27.48 8.13 11.34
N VAL A 601 27.27 7.34 12.39
CA VAL A 601 27.97 6.05 12.58
C VAL A 601 27.61 5.08 11.45
N ALA A 602 26.32 5.00 11.09
CA ALA A 602 25.86 4.14 10.02
C ALA A 602 26.44 4.54 8.65
N ARG A 603 26.52 5.85 8.35
CA ARG A 603 27.15 6.37 7.14
C ARG A 603 28.62 5.97 7.05
N ARG A 604 29.41 6.21 8.10
CA ARG A 604 30.82 5.77 8.15
C ARG A 604 30.97 4.25 8.03
N THR A 605 30.07 3.50 8.66
CA THR A 605 30.06 2.04 8.56
C THR A 605 29.75 1.59 7.13
N ALA A 606 28.81 2.23 6.45
CA ALA A 606 28.51 1.94 5.05
C ALA A 606 29.70 2.24 4.12
N ASP A 607 30.44 3.33 4.38
CA ASP A 607 31.67 3.63 3.65
C ASP A 607 32.76 2.57 3.89
N LYS A 608 32.90 2.07 5.12
CA LYS A 608 33.80 0.95 5.41
C LYS A 608 33.37 -0.35 4.72
N VAL A 609 32.07 -0.65 4.73
CA VAL A 609 31.53 -1.83 4.04
C VAL A 609 31.76 -1.75 2.54
N TRP A 610 31.61 -0.58 1.92
CA TRP A 610 31.92 -0.36 0.51
C TRP A 610 33.40 -0.65 0.18
N GLU A 611 34.32 -0.32 1.10
CA GLU A 611 35.75 -0.61 0.93
C GLU A 611 36.05 -2.12 0.94
N VAL A 612 35.42 -2.88 1.83
CA VAL A 612 35.78 -4.30 2.07
C VAL A 612 34.90 -5.31 1.34
N TRP A 613 33.63 -4.98 1.08
CA TRP A 613 32.67 -5.88 0.43
C TRP A 613 32.59 -5.61 -1.08
N THR A 614 33.65 -6.01 -1.77
CA THR A 614 33.83 -5.77 -3.20
C THR A 614 32.84 -6.53 -4.08
N ASP A 615 32.72 -6.10 -5.33
CA ASP A 615 31.79 -6.68 -6.32
C ASP A 615 31.95 -8.18 -6.53
N GLN A 616 33.19 -8.71 -6.41
CA GLN A 616 33.46 -10.14 -6.51
C GLN A 616 32.90 -10.94 -5.34
N ASN A 617 32.53 -10.32 -4.22
CA ASN A 617 32.08 -11.01 -2.99
C ASN A 617 30.58 -10.85 -2.73
N ILE A 618 29.90 -9.92 -3.42
CA ILE A 618 28.46 -9.70 -3.25
C ILE A 618 27.68 -10.85 -3.88
N ARG A 619 26.69 -11.38 -3.15
CA ARG A 619 25.88 -12.56 -3.54
C ARG A 619 24.40 -12.33 -3.29
N GLY A 620 23.56 -13.01 -4.08
CA GLY A 620 22.11 -13.10 -3.89
C GLY A 620 21.44 -11.74 -3.78
N TRP A 621 20.75 -11.52 -2.66
CA TRP A 621 20.00 -10.30 -2.37
C TRP A 621 20.86 -9.15 -1.83
N GLY A 622 22.19 -9.31 -1.74
CA GLY A 622 23.09 -8.26 -1.24
C GLY A 622 23.14 -6.98 -2.09
N ARG A 623 22.96 -7.09 -3.42
CA ARG A 623 22.89 -5.91 -4.32
C ARG A 623 21.68 -5.02 -4.02
N PRO A 624 20.45 -5.56 -3.92
CA PRO A 624 19.31 -4.81 -3.40
C PRO A 624 19.57 -4.11 -2.06
N VAL A 625 20.20 -4.77 -1.09
CA VAL A 625 20.52 -4.16 0.22
C VAL A 625 21.40 -2.94 0.06
N LEU A 626 22.48 -3.09 -0.70
CA LEU A 626 23.45 -2.03 -0.96
C LEU A 626 22.82 -0.86 -1.72
N ALA A 627 21.96 -1.13 -2.70
CA ALA A 627 21.22 -0.11 -3.44
C ALA A 627 20.31 0.70 -2.51
N ILE A 628 19.52 0.01 -1.66
CA ILE A 628 18.63 0.66 -0.68
C ILE A 628 19.45 1.47 0.32
N ASN A 629 20.49 0.90 0.93
CA ASN A 629 21.36 1.61 1.87
C ASN A 629 21.99 2.86 1.22
N SER A 630 22.53 2.73 0.00
CA SER A 630 23.15 3.84 -0.73
C SER A 630 22.17 4.98 -0.98
N ALA A 631 20.94 4.66 -1.37
CA ALA A 631 19.88 5.66 -1.51
C ALA A 631 19.59 6.34 -0.16
N ARG A 632 19.48 5.57 0.92
CA ARG A 632 19.15 6.09 2.26
C ARG A 632 20.24 6.93 2.91
N ILE A 633 21.51 6.70 2.58
CA ILE A 633 22.62 7.54 3.05
C ILE A 633 22.88 8.74 2.14
N GLY A 634 22.03 8.99 1.14
CA GLY A 634 22.13 10.14 0.25
C GLY A 634 23.13 10.00 -0.90
N ASN A 635 23.40 8.76 -1.35
CA ASN A 635 24.29 8.48 -2.48
C ASN A 635 23.55 7.77 -3.64
N PRO A 636 22.82 8.54 -4.48
CA PRO A 636 22.05 7.98 -5.59
C PRO A 636 22.92 7.33 -6.67
N GLU A 637 24.14 7.83 -6.90
CA GLU A 637 25.06 7.25 -7.88
C GLU A 637 25.48 5.83 -7.48
N ARG A 638 25.88 5.63 -6.21
CA ARG A 638 26.19 4.30 -5.66
C ARG A 638 24.96 3.39 -5.70
N ALA A 639 23.77 3.94 -5.44
CA ALA A 639 22.52 3.17 -5.48
C ALA A 639 22.23 2.62 -6.89
N ILE A 640 22.34 3.46 -7.92
CA ILE A 640 22.15 3.05 -9.32
C ILE A 640 23.25 2.06 -9.74
N TYR A 641 24.51 2.31 -9.37
CA TYR A 641 25.63 1.40 -9.67
C TYR A 641 25.34 -0.04 -9.24
N HIS A 642 24.83 -0.23 -8.02
CA HIS A 642 24.53 -1.57 -7.51
C HIS A 642 23.44 -2.31 -8.30
N LEU A 643 22.51 -1.59 -8.92
CA LEU A 643 21.52 -2.20 -9.81
C LEU A 643 22.05 -2.42 -11.23
N THR A 644 23.09 -1.69 -11.64
CA THR A 644 23.68 -1.74 -12.98
C THR A 644 25.04 -2.46 -13.05
N ALA A 645 25.50 -3.09 -11.97
CA ALA A 645 26.75 -3.86 -11.91
C ALA A 645 26.62 -5.22 -12.63
N TYR A 646 26.34 -5.19 -13.93
CA TYR A 646 25.90 -6.36 -14.72
C TYR A 646 26.94 -7.46 -14.86
N ASP A 647 28.23 -7.12 -14.79
CA ASP A 647 29.33 -8.10 -14.85
C ASP A 647 29.34 -9.03 -13.63
N TYR A 648 28.82 -8.55 -12.50
CA TYR A 648 28.86 -9.24 -11.22
C TYR A 648 27.50 -9.80 -10.80
N TRP A 649 26.43 -9.05 -11.06
CA TRP A 649 25.07 -9.47 -10.75
C TRP A 649 24.34 -9.85 -12.03
N LYS A 650 24.34 -11.14 -12.30
CA LYS A 650 23.87 -11.71 -13.57
C LYS A 650 22.41 -12.14 -13.45
N PHE A 651 21.65 -11.86 -14.51
CA PHE A 651 20.34 -12.42 -14.75
C PHE A 651 20.45 -13.34 -15.96
N ASP A 652 19.80 -14.50 -15.92
CA ASP A 652 19.81 -15.42 -17.07
C ASP A 652 18.96 -14.88 -18.24
N ASP A 653 18.96 -15.64 -19.34
CA ASP A 653 18.22 -15.30 -20.55
C ASP A 653 16.70 -15.26 -20.33
N ALA A 654 16.21 -16.08 -19.40
CA ALA A 654 14.83 -16.05 -18.94
C ALA A 654 14.53 -14.84 -18.04
N GLY A 655 15.53 -14.15 -17.50
CA GLY A 655 15.36 -12.97 -16.65
C GLY A 655 15.22 -13.26 -15.15
N PHE A 656 15.71 -14.41 -14.69
CA PHE A 656 15.87 -14.72 -13.28
C PHE A 656 17.25 -14.30 -12.76
N ALA A 657 17.29 -13.79 -11.54
CA ALA A 657 18.54 -13.47 -10.87
C ALA A 657 19.31 -14.76 -10.56
N ILE A 658 20.60 -14.77 -10.87
CA ILE A 658 21.52 -15.83 -10.49
C ILE A 658 22.10 -15.48 -9.12
N ARG A 659 22.08 -16.43 -8.17
CA ARG A 659 22.56 -16.21 -6.79
C ARG A 659 24.04 -15.78 -6.74
N GLY A 660 24.87 -16.21 -7.69
CA GLY A 660 26.32 -15.99 -7.75
C GLY A 660 27.10 -16.85 -6.74
N GLY A 661 28.40 -17.07 -6.97
CA GLY A 661 29.33 -17.74 -6.05
C GLY A 661 29.60 -19.23 -6.31
N ASP A 662 30.23 -19.89 -5.33
CA ASP A 662 30.61 -21.31 -5.25
C ASP A 662 29.43 -22.25 -4.90
N GLY A 663 28.25 -21.70 -4.65
CA GLY A 663 27.05 -22.47 -4.37
C GLY A 663 26.42 -23.03 -5.64
N ASN A 664 26.34 -24.36 -5.74
CA ASN A 664 25.64 -25.11 -6.79
C ASN A 664 24.11 -24.97 -6.74
N THR A 665 23.55 -23.82 -6.32
CA THR A 665 22.10 -23.57 -6.37
C THR A 665 21.75 -23.09 -7.77
N PRO A 666 21.10 -23.93 -8.58
CA PRO A 666 20.71 -23.58 -9.93
C PRO A 666 19.65 -22.47 -9.86
N PRO A 667 19.63 -21.53 -10.82
CA PRO A 667 18.52 -20.61 -10.98
C PRO A 667 17.18 -21.37 -10.97
N PRO A 668 16.14 -20.75 -10.40
CA PRO A 668 16.04 -19.32 -10.14
C PRO A 668 16.28 -18.95 -8.66
N PHE A 669 16.62 -17.69 -8.39
CA PHE A 669 16.71 -17.16 -7.02
C PHE A 669 15.78 -15.94 -6.85
N MET A 670 14.52 -16.19 -6.46
CA MET A 670 13.45 -15.19 -6.35
C MET A 670 13.81 -13.99 -5.48
N PRO A 671 14.52 -14.11 -4.33
CA PRO A 671 14.87 -12.94 -3.54
C PRO A 671 15.72 -11.91 -4.30
N GLY A 672 16.49 -12.35 -5.31
CA GLY A 672 17.21 -11.44 -6.19
C GLY A 672 16.27 -10.63 -7.08
N ASN A 673 15.27 -11.28 -7.70
CA ASN A 673 14.25 -10.61 -8.51
C ASN A 673 13.33 -9.70 -7.68
N ALA A 674 12.75 -10.21 -6.60
CA ALA A 674 11.85 -9.44 -5.76
C ALA A 674 12.58 -8.33 -4.98
N GLY A 675 13.83 -8.58 -4.54
CA GLY A 675 14.70 -7.55 -3.97
C GLY A 675 15.05 -6.44 -4.95
N LEU A 676 15.28 -6.76 -6.23
CA LEU A 676 15.45 -5.73 -7.28
C LEU A 676 14.23 -4.81 -7.33
N LEU A 677 13.02 -5.40 -7.37
CA LEU A 677 11.77 -4.64 -7.42
C LEU A 677 11.62 -3.75 -6.19
N LEU A 678 11.95 -4.25 -5.00
CA LEU A 678 11.93 -3.45 -3.77
C LEU A 678 12.90 -2.27 -3.83
N ALA A 679 14.14 -2.50 -4.27
CA ALA A 679 15.15 -1.45 -4.38
C ALA A 679 14.78 -0.38 -5.43
N VAL A 680 14.22 -0.78 -6.57
CA VAL A 680 13.70 0.15 -7.58
C VAL A 680 12.55 0.99 -7.02
N ALA A 681 11.63 0.39 -6.28
CA ALA A 681 10.54 1.14 -5.64
C ALA A 681 11.06 2.14 -4.60
N TYR A 682 12.04 1.76 -3.78
CA TYR A 682 12.69 2.67 -2.83
C TYR A 682 13.30 3.90 -3.50
N MET A 683 13.88 3.73 -4.69
CA MET A 683 14.48 4.85 -5.43
C MET A 683 13.45 5.67 -6.21
N ALA A 684 12.34 5.06 -6.65
CA ALA A 684 11.33 5.71 -7.46
C ALA A 684 10.24 6.42 -6.63
N GLU A 685 9.73 5.78 -5.58
CA GLU A 685 8.67 6.30 -4.70
C GLU A 685 9.22 6.85 -3.39
N GLY A 686 10.38 6.32 -2.94
CA GLY A 686 11.00 6.70 -1.68
C GLY A 686 10.77 5.70 -0.55
N TRP A 687 11.03 6.15 0.66
CA TRP A 687 10.75 5.51 1.95
C TRP A 687 10.21 6.55 2.94
N ASP A 688 9.74 6.13 4.11
CA ASP A 688 9.26 7.09 5.12
C ASP A 688 10.40 8.00 5.57
N GLY A 689 10.23 9.32 5.42
CA GLY A 689 11.29 10.31 5.63
C GLY A 689 12.26 10.51 4.44
N SER A 690 11.99 9.91 3.28
CA SER A 690 12.79 10.12 2.04
C SER A 690 12.44 11.39 1.28
N LYS A 691 11.27 11.98 1.56
CA LYS A 691 10.89 13.25 0.96
C LYS A 691 11.77 14.32 1.57
N GLY A 692 12.61 14.92 0.73
CA GLY A 692 13.04 16.27 0.98
C GLY A 692 11.80 17.17 1.07
N PRO A 693 11.86 18.27 1.82
CA PRO A 693 10.73 19.18 1.98
C PRO A 693 10.24 19.79 0.66
N ILE A 694 11.02 19.72 -0.43
CA ILE A 694 10.63 20.21 -1.75
C ILE A 694 10.22 19.03 -2.65
N ILE A 695 9.00 19.07 -3.16
CA ILE A 695 8.44 18.10 -4.11
C ILE A 695 8.10 18.82 -5.41
N ARG A 696 8.67 18.42 -6.54
CA ARG A 696 8.27 18.99 -7.85
C ARG A 696 6.97 18.33 -8.32
N ILE A 697 5.90 19.12 -8.43
CA ILE A 697 4.55 18.65 -8.76
C ILE A 697 4.07 19.11 -10.14
N GLY A 698 4.83 19.97 -10.81
CA GLY A 698 4.56 20.39 -12.18
C GLY A 698 5.82 20.95 -12.87
N PRO A 699 5.73 21.29 -14.16
CA PRO A 699 6.87 21.83 -14.92
C PRO A 699 7.49 23.08 -14.29
N ASN A 700 6.68 23.96 -13.70
CA ASN A 700 7.10 25.21 -13.04
C ASN A 700 6.48 25.39 -11.64
N GLU A 701 6.11 24.29 -10.98
CA GLU A 701 5.50 24.31 -9.64
C GLU A 701 6.18 23.29 -8.72
N ILE A 702 6.56 23.77 -7.53
CA ILE A 702 7.05 22.97 -6.42
C ILE A 702 6.07 23.06 -5.25
N HIS A 703 5.86 21.94 -4.58
CA HIS A 703 5.20 21.86 -3.28
C HIS A 703 6.25 21.80 -2.19
N ILE A 704 6.10 22.61 -1.13
CA ILE A 704 6.99 22.57 0.02
C ILE A 704 6.24 21.98 1.22
N GLU A 705 6.62 20.77 1.61
CA GLU A 705 6.13 20.03 2.79
C GLU A 705 7.03 20.36 4.00
N ASP A 706 7.09 21.64 4.37
CA ASP A 706 7.73 22.12 5.60
C ASP A 706 6.82 23.16 6.27
N SER A 707 6.16 22.74 7.35
CA SER A 707 5.25 23.59 8.10
C SER A 707 5.93 24.83 8.69
N GLN A 708 7.24 24.81 8.94
CA GLN A 708 7.96 25.98 9.44
C GLN A 708 8.16 27.04 8.35
N TYR A 709 8.22 26.62 7.09
CA TYR A 709 8.38 27.52 5.95
C TYR A 709 7.08 28.23 5.53
N PHE A 710 5.93 27.80 6.07
CA PHE A 710 4.62 28.34 5.70
C PHE A 710 4.54 29.85 5.91
N ASP A 711 5.08 30.37 7.02
CA ASP A 711 5.07 31.80 7.33
C ASP A 711 5.98 32.62 6.41
N THR A 712 7.03 32.01 5.85
CA THR A 712 7.93 32.67 4.90
C THR A 712 7.22 33.00 3.59
N ILE A 713 6.34 32.10 3.12
CA ILE A 713 5.63 32.28 1.84
C ILE A 713 4.26 32.92 2.04
N PHE A 714 3.52 32.53 3.08
CA PHE A 714 2.16 33.00 3.33
C PHE A 714 2.08 34.12 4.39
N GLY A 715 3.22 34.66 4.83
CA GLY A 715 3.29 35.82 5.73
C GLY A 715 2.90 37.15 5.07
N PHE A 716 3.22 38.26 5.73
CA PHE A 716 2.90 39.61 5.25
C PHE A 716 3.81 40.09 4.12
N ARG A 717 3.81 39.37 3.00
CA ARG A 717 4.66 39.64 1.82
C ARG A 717 3.83 40.02 0.59
N PRO A 718 4.38 40.82 -0.34
CA PRO A 718 3.70 41.26 -1.55
C PRO A 718 3.76 40.21 -2.68
N LEU A 719 3.33 38.98 -2.38
CA LEU A 719 3.37 37.87 -3.34
C LEU A 719 2.06 37.74 -4.13
N ASN A 720 2.18 37.35 -5.40
CA ASN A 720 1.04 37.11 -6.28
C ASN A 720 0.48 35.70 -6.06
N LYS A 721 -0.80 35.50 -6.38
CA LYS A 721 -1.40 34.17 -6.54
C LYS A 721 -1.11 33.68 -7.97
N GLU A 722 -0.98 32.39 -8.19
CA GLU A 722 -0.83 31.84 -9.55
C GLU A 722 -2.13 32.03 -10.36
N ALA A 723 -2.01 32.34 -11.65
CA ALA A 723 -3.13 32.78 -12.50
C ALA A 723 -4.25 31.74 -12.66
N LEU A 724 -3.93 30.46 -12.88
CA LEU A 724 -4.94 29.39 -12.97
C LEU A 724 -5.66 29.20 -11.64
N THR A 725 -4.90 29.22 -10.54
CA THR A 725 -5.40 29.14 -9.15
C THR A 725 -6.28 30.35 -8.83
N ALA A 726 -5.96 31.54 -9.31
CA ALA A 726 -6.77 32.74 -9.11
C ALA A 726 -8.10 32.69 -9.88
N LYS A 727 -8.08 32.13 -11.09
CA LYS A 727 -9.24 32.13 -12.02
C LYS A 727 -10.09 30.86 -11.96
N GLU A 728 -9.76 29.93 -11.07
CA GLU A 728 -10.35 28.58 -11.03
C GLU A 728 -11.88 28.57 -10.85
N PHE A 729 -12.46 29.57 -10.17
CA PHE A 729 -13.91 29.70 -9.96
C PHE A 729 -14.61 30.65 -10.94
N GLY A 730 -13.87 31.41 -11.76
CA GLY A 730 -14.44 32.38 -12.70
C GLY A 730 -15.09 33.61 -12.06
N ILE A 731 -14.85 33.83 -10.77
CA ILE A 731 -15.18 35.05 -10.02
C ILE A 731 -13.96 35.99 -9.99
N ASN A 732 -13.39 36.28 -11.15
CA ASN A 732 -12.10 36.97 -11.30
C ASN A 732 -12.12 38.41 -10.75
N HIS A 733 -13.30 39.02 -10.62
CA HIS A 733 -13.48 40.35 -10.04
C HIS A 733 -13.65 40.31 -8.51
N ALA A 734 -14.00 39.16 -7.93
CA ALA A 734 -14.11 39.03 -6.49
C ALA A 734 -12.73 39.03 -5.83
N LEU A 735 -12.65 39.50 -4.58
CA LEU A 735 -11.40 39.55 -3.80
C LEU A 735 -10.60 38.24 -3.82
N PHE A 736 -11.29 37.10 -3.78
CA PHE A 736 -10.68 35.76 -3.83
C PHE A 736 -9.98 35.45 -5.17
N GLY A 737 -10.52 35.96 -6.28
CA GLY A 737 -10.07 35.70 -7.65
C GLY A 737 -8.97 36.62 -8.17
N VAL A 738 -8.47 37.55 -7.34
CA VAL A 738 -7.46 38.53 -7.74
C VAL A 738 -6.05 37.93 -7.69
N GLU A 739 -5.39 37.92 -8.84
CA GLU A 739 -4.02 37.40 -9.02
C GLU A 739 -2.96 38.29 -8.37
N ASP A 740 -2.96 39.59 -8.70
CA ASP A 740 -1.90 40.51 -8.30
C ASP A 740 -2.09 41.06 -6.88
N TYR A 741 -0.99 41.20 -6.15
CA TYR A 741 -0.99 41.69 -4.78
C TYR A 741 -1.55 43.11 -4.62
N LYS A 742 -1.23 44.05 -5.51
CA LYS A 742 -1.59 45.46 -5.36
C LYS A 742 -3.10 45.68 -5.49
N THR A 743 -3.72 45.05 -6.48
CA THR A 743 -5.18 45.11 -6.66
C THR A 743 -5.89 44.39 -5.52
N TYR A 744 -5.34 43.25 -5.06
CA TYR A 744 -5.89 42.56 -3.89
C TYR A 744 -5.91 43.47 -2.66
N THR A 745 -4.80 44.14 -2.33
CA THR A 745 -4.73 45.01 -1.15
C THR A 745 -5.72 46.17 -1.22
N LYS A 746 -5.89 46.80 -2.39
CA LYS A 746 -6.89 47.87 -2.58
C LYS A 746 -8.32 47.36 -2.37
N LYS A 747 -8.66 46.22 -2.98
CA LYS A 747 -9.97 45.59 -2.79
C LYS A 747 -10.17 45.16 -1.34
N ARG A 748 -9.17 44.57 -0.69
CA ARG A 748 -9.25 44.15 0.72
C ARG A 748 -9.54 45.33 1.65
N ALA A 749 -8.92 46.49 1.42
CA ALA A 749 -9.18 47.69 2.20
C ALA A 749 -10.65 48.14 2.12
N ALA A 750 -11.31 47.95 0.97
CA ALA A 750 -12.73 48.28 0.80
C ALA A 750 -13.69 47.38 1.60
N PHE A 751 -13.26 46.19 2.05
CA PHE A 751 -14.04 45.28 2.89
C PHE A 751 -13.57 45.21 4.34
N GLY A 752 -12.42 45.79 4.66
CA GLY A 752 -11.68 45.50 5.90
C GLY A 752 -12.46 45.83 7.17
N ASP A 753 -13.22 46.93 7.14
CA ASP A 753 -13.98 47.41 8.31
C ASP A 753 -15.30 46.68 8.51
N ALA A 754 -15.89 46.09 7.46
CA ALA A 754 -17.14 45.35 7.53
C ALA A 754 -17.01 44.19 8.53
N PHE A 755 -16.08 43.27 8.28
CA PHE A 755 -15.83 42.08 9.10
C PHE A 755 -14.98 42.34 10.35
N SER A 756 -14.88 43.59 10.79
CA SER A 756 -14.18 43.92 12.03
C SER A 756 -14.98 43.45 13.24
N ARG A 757 -14.27 43.00 14.27
CA ARG A 757 -14.89 42.55 15.52
C ARG A 757 -15.85 43.59 16.13
N SER A 758 -15.49 44.87 16.06
CA SER A 758 -16.31 45.97 16.59
C SER A 758 -17.64 46.16 15.84
N LYS A 759 -17.69 45.90 14.53
CA LYS A 759 -18.95 45.88 13.77
C LYS A 759 -19.76 44.62 14.05
N LEU A 760 -19.11 43.46 14.13
CA LEU A 760 -19.78 42.18 14.39
C LEU A 760 -20.45 42.13 15.77
N PHE A 761 -19.87 42.77 16.79
CA PHE A 761 -20.51 42.90 18.11
C PHE A 761 -21.83 43.68 18.07
N LYS A 762 -22.00 44.62 17.12
CA LYS A 762 -23.24 45.40 17.01
C LYS A 762 -24.42 44.59 16.45
N ILE A 763 -24.14 43.45 15.81
CA ILE A 763 -25.16 42.56 15.24
C ILE A 763 -25.30 41.25 16.01
N GLN A 764 -24.63 41.11 17.16
CA GLN A 764 -24.68 39.90 17.98
C GLN A 764 -26.10 39.47 18.34
N ASP A 765 -26.97 40.41 18.70
CA ASP A 765 -28.37 40.10 19.03
C ASP A 765 -29.10 39.46 17.84
N GLN A 766 -28.79 39.90 16.62
CA GLN A 766 -29.35 39.31 15.39
C GLN A 766 -28.82 37.89 15.17
N ILE A 767 -27.52 37.66 15.41
CA ILE A 767 -26.90 36.33 15.33
C ILE A 767 -27.52 35.39 16.37
N ASN A 768 -27.68 35.86 17.60
CA ASN A 768 -28.31 35.09 18.68
C ASN A 768 -29.76 34.71 18.33
N ASN A 769 -30.53 35.62 17.74
CA ASN A 769 -31.89 35.30 17.28
C ASN A 769 -31.90 34.20 16.21
N ASP A 770 -30.96 34.21 15.26
CA ASP A 770 -30.88 33.18 14.23
C ASP A 770 -30.47 31.82 14.79
N ILE A 771 -29.58 31.81 15.78
CA ILE A 771 -29.18 30.60 16.49
C ILE A 771 -30.35 30.06 17.32
N GLU A 772 -31.11 30.92 17.99
CA GLU A 772 -32.30 30.52 18.76
C GLU A 772 -33.38 29.93 17.85
N ASN A 773 -33.61 30.51 16.68
CA ASN A 773 -34.49 29.93 15.66
C ASN A 773 -33.99 28.53 15.22
N GLY A 774 -32.68 28.35 15.12
CA GLY A 774 -32.05 27.05 14.87
C GLY A 774 -32.29 26.05 16.00
N CYS A 775 -32.14 26.46 17.27
CA CYS A 775 -32.45 25.64 18.44
C CYS A 775 -33.93 25.24 18.49
N ALA A 776 -34.84 26.18 18.26
CA ALA A 776 -36.28 25.92 18.18
C ALA A 776 -36.61 24.92 17.06
N TRP A 777 -35.94 25.03 15.90
CA TRP A 777 -36.08 24.06 14.82
C TRP A 777 -35.59 22.66 15.23
N VAL A 778 -34.46 22.55 15.94
CA VAL A 778 -33.95 21.27 16.46
C VAL A 778 -34.98 20.61 17.39
N GLU A 779 -35.57 21.38 18.31
CA GLU A 779 -36.59 20.88 19.24
C GLU A 779 -37.89 20.45 18.54
N GLU A 780 -38.29 21.18 17.49
CA GLU A 780 -39.42 20.80 16.66
C GLU A 780 -39.15 19.48 15.94
N GLN A 781 -37.98 19.33 15.32
CA GLN A 781 -37.62 18.11 14.60
C GLN A 781 -37.45 16.92 15.53
N SER A 782 -36.90 17.10 16.73
CA SER A 782 -36.73 16.01 17.70
C SER A 782 -38.06 15.44 18.20
N LYS A 783 -39.15 16.23 18.18
CA LYS A 783 -40.51 15.78 18.56
C LYS A 783 -41.14 14.83 17.53
N ASN A 784 -40.63 14.80 16.30
CA ASN A 784 -41.17 13.98 15.21
C ASN A 784 -40.75 12.49 15.28
N GLY A 785 -40.01 12.07 16.32
CA GLY A 785 -39.69 10.67 16.60
C GLY A 785 -38.55 10.06 15.78
N GLY A 786 -37.80 10.87 15.02
CA GLY A 786 -36.62 10.46 14.26
C GLY A 786 -35.39 11.34 14.55
N PRO A 787 -34.19 10.96 14.09
CA PRO A 787 -32.98 11.72 14.32
C PRO A 787 -32.98 13.07 13.57
N VAL A 788 -32.39 14.09 14.19
CA VAL A 788 -32.26 15.44 13.64
C VAL A 788 -30.96 15.54 12.83
N ASP A 789 -31.04 15.99 11.58
CA ASP A 789 -29.85 16.17 10.73
C ASP A 789 -29.16 17.51 11.02
N LEU A 790 -28.16 17.50 11.89
CA LEU A 790 -27.42 18.71 12.26
C LEU A 790 -26.57 19.27 11.12
N ALA A 791 -26.16 18.46 10.13
CA ALA A 791 -25.39 18.96 9.00
C ALA A 791 -26.23 19.91 8.10
N PHE A 792 -27.56 19.76 8.09
CA PHE A 792 -28.49 20.73 7.49
C PHE A 792 -28.53 22.03 8.31
N LEU A 793 -28.73 21.92 9.63
CA LEU A 793 -28.78 23.07 10.53
C LEU A 793 -27.53 23.94 10.41
N PHE A 794 -26.36 23.30 10.42
CA PHE A 794 -25.06 23.95 10.31
C PHE A 794 -24.81 24.65 8.98
N ARG A 795 -25.61 24.41 7.95
CA ARG A 795 -25.59 25.19 6.70
C ARG A 795 -26.67 26.24 6.66
N ALA A 796 -27.88 25.90 7.13
CA ALA A 796 -29.03 26.80 7.10
C ALA A 796 -28.85 28.02 8.01
N VAL A 797 -28.36 27.84 9.25
CA VAL A 797 -28.19 28.95 10.20
C VAL A 797 -27.08 29.93 9.74
N PRO A 798 -25.85 29.48 9.40
CA PRO A 798 -24.85 30.38 8.83
C PRO A 798 -25.28 31.04 7.53
N ALA A 799 -26.04 30.34 6.67
CA ALA A 799 -26.60 30.94 5.46
C ALA A 799 -27.56 32.09 5.78
N GLU A 800 -28.42 31.95 6.80
CA GLU A 800 -29.31 33.04 7.25
C GLU A 800 -28.50 34.23 7.78
N ILE A 801 -27.51 33.97 8.66
CA ILE A 801 -26.67 35.00 9.26
C ILE A 801 -25.91 35.79 8.19
N ILE A 802 -25.17 35.11 7.30
CA ILE A 802 -24.36 35.79 6.28
C ILE A 802 -25.23 36.53 5.27
N THR A 803 -26.39 35.99 4.90
CA THR A 803 -27.28 36.63 3.92
C THR A 803 -27.94 37.87 4.52
N ARG A 804 -28.39 37.82 5.78
CA ARG A 804 -28.88 39.00 6.49
C ARG A 804 -27.79 40.03 6.67
N TYR A 805 -26.57 39.62 6.97
CA TYR A 805 -25.46 40.54 7.13
C TYR A 805 -25.05 41.24 5.82
N LEU A 806 -25.08 40.49 4.71
CA LEU A 806 -24.77 41.03 3.38
C LEU A 806 -25.86 41.95 2.85
N PHE A 807 -27.14 41.64 3.07
CA PHE A 807 -28.25 42.26 2.33
C PHE A 807 -29.35 42.87 3.21
N GLY A 808 -29.24 42.79 4.53
CA GLY A 808 -30.14 43.42 5.49
C GLY A 808 -31.54 42.81 5.56
N GLN A 809 -31.73 41.56 5.13
CA GLN A 809 -33.06 40.91 5.05
C GLN A 809 -33.00 39.39 5.30
N GLU A 810 -34.11 38.82 5.77
CA GLU A 810 -34.28 37.38 6.03
C GLU A 810 -34.70 36.61 4.78
N TYR A 811 -34.16 35.39 4.62
CA TYR A 811 -34.44 34.51 3.47
C TYR A 811 -35.15 33.21 3.85
N GLY A 812 -35.15 32.84 5.12
CA GLY A 812 -35.93 31.73 5.64
C GLY A 812 -35.35 30.36 5.26
N PHE A 813 -34.03 30.19 5.34
CA PHE A 813 -33.37 28.92 4.97
C PHE A 813 -33.84 27.72 5.81
N LEU A 814 -34.28 27.96 7.05
CA LEU A 814 -34.88 26.93 7.92
C LEU A 814 -36.35 26.61 7.58
N LYS A 815 -37.07 27.52 6.90
CA LYS A 815 -38.51 27.38 6.59
C LYS A 815 -38.75 26.56 5.32
N ASP A 816 -37.86 26.66 4.34
CA ASP A 816 -37.91 25.88 3.10
C ASP A 816 -36.75 24.87 3.02
N VAL A 817 -36.88 23.80 3.81
CA VAL A 817 -35.85 22.75 3.93
C VAL A 817 -35.47 22.16 2.57
N GLN A 818 -36.42 21.98 1.66
CA GLN A 818 -36.16 21.33 0.37
C GLN A 818 -35.38 22.24 -0.57
N THR A 819 -35.75 23.51 -0.67
CA THR A 819 -35.03 24.47 -1.51
C THR A 819 -33.63 24.74 -0.93
N THR A 820 -33.52 24.89 0.39
CA THR A 820 -32.21 25.03 1.06
C THR A 820 -31.31 23.82 0.81
N LYS A 821 -31.85 22.59 0.91
CA LYS A 821 -31.11 21.35 0.56
C LYS A 821 -30.65 21.32 -0.90
N ASN A 822 -31.42 21.90 -1.82
CA ASN A 822 -31.05 21.95 -3.24
C ASN A 822 -29.91 22.96 -3.52
N LEU A 823 -29.73 23.99 -2.69
CA LEU A 823 -28.65 24.98 -2.85
C LEU A 823 -27.24 24.39 -2.65
N TYR A 824 -27.14 23.27 -1.93
CA TYR A 824 -25.90 22.50 -1.75
C TYR A 824 -26.05 21.05 -2.26
N ASP A 825 -26.84 20.84 -3.32
CA ASP A 825 -27.01 19.52 -3.93
C ASP A 825 -25.64 18.91 -4.31
N LYS A 826 -25.54 17.58 -4.20
CA LYS A 826 -24.34 16.71 -4.38
C LYS A 826 -23.54 17.02 -5.65
N ARG A 827 -24.17 17.64 -6.64
CA ARG A 827 -23.60 17.98 -7.94
C ARG A 827 -22.63 19.17 -7.85
N LEU A 828 -22.92 20.15 -6.99
CA LEU A 828 -22.07 21.33 -6.78
C LEU A 828 -20.81 20.96 -5.98
N ASP A 829 -20.92 20.15 -4.93
CA ASP A 829 -19.76 19.63 -4.18
C ASP A 829 -18.82 18.82 -5.08
N ARG A 830 -19.38 17.99 -5.98
CA ARG A 830 -18.60 17.28 -6.99
C ARG A 830 -17.94 18.22 -8.00
N LEU A 831 -18.59 19.33 -8.36
CA LEU A 831 -18.02 20.33 -9.28
C LEU A 831 -16.84 21.07 -8.64
N PHE A 832 -16.99 21.56 -7.40
CA PHE A 832 -15.90 22.17 -6.65
C PHE A 832 -14.77 21.16 -6.35
N GLY A 833 -15.14 19.90 -6.11
CA GLY A 833 -14.21 18.78 -6.00
C GLY A 833 -13.44 18.47 -7.29
N LEU A 834 -13.94 18.84 -8.47
CA LEU A 834 -13.24 18.67 -9.76
C LEU A 834 -12.41 19.90 -10.19
N ALA A 835 -12.52 21.03 -9.48
CA ALA A 835 -11.83 22.28 -9.85
C ALA A 835 -10.29 22.12 -9.89
N HIS A 836 -9.74 21.22 -9.06
CA HIS A 836 -8.30 20.92 -9.04
C HIS A 836 -7.81 20.32 -10.37
N LEU A 837 -8.66 19.64 -11.15
CA LEU A 837 -8.29 19.05 -12.44
C LEU A 837 -7.87 20.11 -13.47
N GLY A 838 -8.43 21.32 -13.38
CA GLY A 838 -8.06 22.44 -14.24
C GLY A 838 -6.59 22.86 -14.10
N ARG A 839 -5.94 22.52 -12.98
CA ARG A 839 -4.53 22.83 -12.72
C ARG A 839 -3.55 21.91 -13.46
N PHE A 840 -4.02 20.76 -13.96
CA PHE A 840 -3.23 19.84 -14.78
C PHE A 840 -3.41 20.07 -16.29
N ILE A 841 -4.26 21.03 -16.69
CA ILE A 841 -4.47 21.39 -18.10
C ILE A 841 -3.39 22.42 -18.49
N PRO A 842 -2.55 22.13 -19.50
CA PRO A 842 -1.50 23.06 -19.95
C PRO A 842 -2.04 24.44 -20.30
N LYS A 843 -1.29 25.50 -19.95
CA LYS A 843 -1.68 26.92 -20.12
C LYS A 843 -1.88 27.32 -21.58
N GLU A 844 -1.38 26.52 -22.51
CA GLU A 844 -1.35 26.71 -23.94
C GLU A 844 -2.66 26.31 -24.64
N ILE A 845 -3.65 25.75 -23.91
CA ILE A 845 -4.96 25.35 -24.47
C ILE A 845 -6.16 26.08 -23.81
N PRO A 846 -6.24 27.43 -23.85
CA PRO A 846 -7.30 28.21 -23.19
C PRO A 846 -8.72 27.87 -23.65
N LEU A 847 -8.88 27.48 -24.93
CA LEU A 847 -10.17 27.12 -25.52
C LEU A 847 -10.78 25.91 -24.82
N PHE A 848 -9.95 24.94 -24.42
CA PHE A 848 -10.39 23.67 -23.84
C PHE A 848 -10.88 23.84 -22.41
N ALA A 849 -10.20 24.65 -21.60
CA ALA A 849 -10.66 24.99 -20.25
C ALA A 849 -12.00 25.75 -20.27
N SER A 850 -12.18 26.67 -21.23
CA SER A 850 -13.44 27.41 -21.40
C SER A 850 -14.59 26.52 -21.89
N LEU A 851 -14.30 25.61 -22.82
CA LEU A 851 -15.25 24.64 -23.37
C LEU A 851 -15.62 23.56 -22.34
N PHE A 852 -14.65 23.09 -21.56
CA PHE A 852 -14.87 22.09 -20.50
C PHE A 852 -15.75 22.64 -19.38
N ARG A 853 -15.50 23.90 -18.98
CA ARG A 853 -16.39 24.63 -18.07
C ARG A 853 -17.80 24.76 -18.64
N GLN A 854 -17.95 25.20 -19.89
CA GLN A 854 -19.28 25.35 -20.52
C GLN A 854 -20.01 24.01 -20.72
N LEU A 855 -19.32 22.95 -21.12
CA LEU A 855 -19.88 21.61 -21.31
C LEU A 855 -20.23 20.95 -19.98
N GLY A 856 -19.38 21.09 -18.96
CA GLY A 856 -19.64 20.58 -17.61
C GLY A 856 -20.87 21.22 -16.97
N MET A 857 -21.02 22.55 -17.09
CA MET A 857 -22.20 23.26 -16.57
C MET A 857 -23.48 22.88 -17.35
N ARG A 858 -23.43 22.83 -18.69
CA ARG A 858 -24.58 22.41 -19.52
C ARG A 858 -24.97 20.95 -19.30
N ALA A 859 -24.01 20.04 -19.11
CA ALA A 859 -24.28 18.62 -18.94
C ALA A 859 -24.97 18.28 -17.61
N MET A 860 -24.90 19.18 -16.62
CA MET A 860 -25.55 19.02 -15.32
C MET A 860 -26.89 19.75 -15.22
N GLY A 861 -27.35 20.38 -16.31
CA GLY A 861 -28.60 21.15 -16.34
C GLY A 861 -28.52 22.47 -15.59
N LEU A 862 -27.31 22.95 -15.29
CA LEU A 862 -27.08 24.21 -14.58
C LEU A 862 -26.88 25.32 -15.63
N ASN A 863 -27.72 26.36 -15.59
CA ASN A 863 -27.27 27.67 -16.05
C ASN A 863 -26.12 28.12 -15.11
N ASP A 864 -25.22 28.98 -15.57
CA ASP A 864 -24.08 29.52 -14.80
C ASP A 864 -24.39 29.58 -13.29
N PRO A 865 -23.62 28.97 -12.37
CA PRO A 865 -23.95 28.98 -10.93
C PRO A 865 -24.15 30.40 -10.39
N GLY A 866 -23.52 31.41 -11.01
CA GLY A 866 -23.85 32.81 -10.77
C GLY A 866 -25.30 33.16 -11.11
N SER A 867 -25.84 32.64 -12.21
CA SER A 867 -27.23 32.80 -12.66
C SER A 867 -28.27 32.05 -11.82
N ALA A 868 -28.05 30.80 -11.38
CA ALA A 868 -29.03 30.09 -10.54
C ALA A 868 -29.15 30.71 -9.13
N PHE A 869 -28.03 31.19 -8.58
CA PHE A 869 -27.98 31.94 -7.32
C PHE A 869 -28.62 33.34 -7.48
N LEU A 870 -28.28 34.05 -8.56
CA LEU A 870 -28.98 35.29 -8.96
C LEU A 870 -30.47 35.07 -9.15
N ASP A 871 -30.89 33.95 -9.76
CA ASP A 871 -32.28 33.62 -10.04
C ASP A 871 -33.03 33.31 -8.75
N TYR A 872 -32.44 32.59 -7.78
CA TYR A 872 -33.02 32.43 -6.44
C TYR A 872 -33.18 33.77 -5.73
N PHE A 873 -32.16 34.63 -5.77
CA PHE A 873 -32.15 35.95 -5.13
C PHE A 873 -33.12 36.94 -5.81
N MET A 874 -33.26 36.88 -7.13
CA MET A 874 -34.17 37.71 -7.92
C MET A 874 -35.61 37.19 -7.85
N ALA A 875 -35.83 35.87 -7.75
CA ALA A 875 -37.15 35.25 -7.65
C ALA A 875 -37.77 35.36 -6.25
N THR A 876 -36.96 35.35 -5.18
CA THR A 876 -37.43 35.56 -3.80
C THR A 876 -37.73 37.03 -3.50
N GLY A 877 -37.33 37.95 -4.38
CA GLY A 877 -37.80 39.33 -4.44
C GLY A 877 -37.28 40.19 -3.28
N ALA A 878 -36.30 41.04 -3.57
CA ALA A 878 -35.97 42.17 -2.71
C ALA A 878 -37.19 43.10 -2.58
N LYS A 879 -37.95 42.95 -1.49
CA LYS A 879 -38.79 44.04 -0.99
C LYS A 879 -37.86 45.02 -0.29
N ALA A 880 -37.43 46.04 -1.02
CA ALA A 880 -36.70 47.18 -0.46
C ALA A 880 -37.47 47.76 0.72
N GLY A 881 -36.86 47.74 1.91
CA GLY A 881 -37.48 48.27 3.12
C GLY A 881 -36.75 47.98 4.42
N SER A 882 -35.42 47.88 4.42
CA SER A 882 -34.62 47.79 5.65
C SER A 882 -33.74 49.04 5.77
N ASN A 883 -33.87 49.76 6.89
CA ASN A 883 -33.06 50.95 7.24
C ASN A 883 -31.65 50.58 7.76
N GLN A 884 -31.18 49.35 7.54
CA GLN A 884 -29.91 48.84 8.07
C GLN A 884 -28.80 48.93 7.01
N HIS A 885 -27.68 49.58 7.36
CA HIS A 885 -26.47 49.67 6.51
C HIS A 885 -25.78 48.30 6.42
N THR A 886 -25.55 47.82 5.20
CA THR A 886 -25.08 46.47 4.87
C THR A 886 -23.60 46.42 4.46
N VAL A 887 -23.02 45.21 4.38
CA VAL A 887 -21.65 45.01 3.84
C VAL A 887 -21.53 45.52 2.39
N PHE A 888 -22.61 45.45 1.61
CA PHE A 888 -22.62 46.00 0.26
C PHE A 888 -22.67 47.51 0.23
N ASP A 889 -23.34 48.14 1.19
CA ASP A 889 -23.32 49.61 1.33
C ASP A 889 -21.90 50.09 1.65
N ASP A 890 -21.19 49.43 2.58
CA ASP A 890 -19.76 49.69 2.85
C ASP A 890 -18.90 49.61 1.57
N PHE A 891 -19.17 48.62 0.71
CA PHE A 891 -18.43 48.43 -0.55
C PHE A 891 -18.78 49.50 -1.60
N LEU A 892 -20.05 49.88 -1.71
CA LEU A 892 -20.52 50.93 -2.61
C LEU A 892 -19.98 52.31 -2.19
N ASP A 893 -19.82 52.54 -0.89
CA ASP A 893 -19.27 53.76 -0.30
C ASP A 893 -17.73 53.84 -0.38
N SER A 894 -17.06 52.75 -0.76
CA SER A 894 -15.60 52.67 -0.80
C SER A 894 -14.93 53.51 -1.91
N SER A 895 -13.60 53.65 -1.85
CA SER A 895 -12.80 54.40 -2.85
C SER A 895 -12.49 53.61 -4.14
N LEU A 896 -13.12 52.45 -4.36
CA LEU A 896 -12.90 51.64 -5.56
C LEU A 896 -13.44 52.32 -6.84
N PRO A 897 -12.85 52.05 -8.02
CA PRO A 897 -13.34 52.59 -9.30
C PRO A 897 -14.79 52.18 -9.59
N GLN A 898 -15.51 53.01 -10.36
CA GLN A 898 -16.91 52.74 -10.71
C GLN A 898 -17.11 51.39 -11.41
N SER A 899 -16.14 50.95 -12.22
CA SER A 899 -16.18 49.65 -12.90
C SER A 899 -16.23 48.46 -11.94
N GLU A 900 -15.73 48.59 -10.71
CA GLU A 900 -15.78 47.55 -9.67
C GLU A 900 -17.10 47.57 -8.88
N LYS A 901 -17.90 48.62 -9.05
CA LYS A 901 -19.21 48.84 -8.43
C LYS A 901 -20.38 48.55 -9.37
N GLU A 902 -20.10 47.96 -10.54
CA GLU A 902 -21.12 47.53 -11.49
C GLU A 902 -21.74 46.18 -11.08
N LYS A 903 -22.93 45.88 -11.62
CA LYS A 903 -23.69 44.67 -11.30
C LYS A 903 -22.86 43.39 -11.41
N GLY A 904 -22.05 43.23 -12.46
CA GLY A 904 -21.23 42.03 -12.68
C GLY A 904 -20.21 41.77 -11.57
N PRO A 905 -19.23 42.66 -11.36
CA PRO A 905 -18.25 42.56 -10.27
C PRO A 905 -18.88 42.45 -8.87
N LEU A 906 -19.94 43.22 -8.59
CA LEU A 906 -20.69 43.14 -7.33
C LEU A 906 -21.29 41.75 -7.12
N THR A 907 -21.89 41.15 -8.15
CA THR A 907 -22.43 39.79 -8.06
C THR A 907 -21.33 38.76 -7.80
N GLN A 908 -20.18 38.86 -8.50
CA GLN A 908 -19.07 37.92 -8.25
C GLN A 908 -18.57 38.02 -6.81
N GLN A 909 -18.52 39.23 -6.26
CA GLN A 909 -18.15 39.46 -4.88
C GLN A 909 -19.19 38.89 -3.89
N ALA A 910 -20.49 39.06 -4.17
CA ALA A 910 -21.57 38.50 -3.37
C ALA A 910 -21.50 36.98 -3.28
N VAL A 911 -21.33 36.32 -4.43
CA VAL A 911 -21.14 34.87 -4.50
C VAL A 911 -19.92 34.47 -3.67
N ALA A 912 -18.79 35.16 -3.80
CA ALA A 912 -17.57 34.81 -3.07
C ALA A 912 -17.71 34.91 -1.55
N ILE A 913 -18.32 35.99 -1.03
CA ILE A 913 -18.50 36.18 0.41
C ILE A 913 -19.56 35.22 0.95
N TRP A 914 -20.69 35.10 0.26
CA TRP A 914 -21.76 34.20 0.67
C TRP A 914 -21.28 32.77 0.71
N SER A 915 -20.70 32.24 -0.38
CA SER A 915 -20.20 30.87 -0.46
C SER A 915 -19.15 30.55 0.60
N GLY A 916 -18.21 31.48 0.87
CA GLY A 916 -17.21 31.29 1.91
C GLY A 916 -17.74 31.48 3.35
N GLY A 917 -18.91 32.07 3.53
CA GLY A 917 -19.48 32.32 4.86
C GLY A 917 -20.31 31.15 5.39
N TRP A 918 -20.99 30.40 4.54
CA TRP A 918 -21.91 29.35 5.00
C TRP A 918 -21.37 27.92 4.89
N ASP A 919 -20.76 27.54 3.76
CA ASP A 919 -20.42 26.12 3.52
C ASP A 919 -19.18 25.69 4.33
N THR A 920 -18.14 26.52 4.37
CA THR A 920 -16.94 26.23 5.19
C THR A 920 -17.23 26.29 6.68
N VAL A 921 -18.13 27.18 7.12
CA VAL A 921 -18.58 27.25 8.53
C VAL A 921 -19.42 26.02 8.86
N GLY A 922 -20.35 25.65 7.99
CA GLY A 922 -21.17 24.45 8.14
C GLY A 922 -20.35 23.17 8.19
N PHE A 923 -19.31 23.07 7.36
CA PHE A 923 -18.34 21.99 7.42
C PHE A 923 -17.59 21.94 8.76
N ALA A 924 -17.08 23.08 9.24
CA ALA A 924 -16.38 23.16 10.52
C ALA A 924 -17.28 22.76 11.70
N LEU A 925 -18.52 23.24 11.73
CA LEU A 925 -19.54 22.84 12.72
C LEU A 925 -19.85 21.35 12.66
N THR A 926 -20.07 20.80 11.46
CA THR A 926 -20.36 19.37 11.28
C THR A 926 -19.22 18.50 11.78
N MET A 927 -17.97 18.86 11.45
CA MET A 927 -16.78 18.15 11.91
C MET A 927 -16.54 18.28 13.41
N GLY A 928 -16.62 19.50 13.94
CA GLY A 928 -16.45 19.75 15.38
C GLY A 928 -17.49 19.01 16.21
N THR A 929 -18.77 19.08 15.82
CA THR A 929 -19.85 18.35 16.48
C THR A 929 -19.66 16.84 16.36
N TYR A 930 -19.30 16.30 15.20
CA TYR A 930 -19.00 14.87 15.07
C TYR A 930 -17.90 14.44 16.06
N GLN A 931 -16.79 15.18 16.11
CA GLN A 931 -15.69 14.87 17.02
C GLN A 931 -16.11 14.95 18.49
N LEU A 932 -16.91 15.95 18.87
CA LEU A 932 -17.45 16.06 20.23
C LEU A 932 -18.36 14.88 20.59
N LEU A 933 -19.24 14.46 19.67
CA LEU A 933 -20.17 13.34 19.89
C LEU A 933 -19.44 11.98 19.97
N GLN A 934 -18.29 11.84 19.32
CA GLN A 934 -17.43 10.66 19.45
C GLN A 934 -16.61 10.63 20.75
N ASN A 935 -16.51 11.75 21.47
CA ASN A 935 -15.69 11.90 22.66
C ASN A 935 -16.51 12.43 23.85
N PRO A 936 -17.29 11.57 24.54
CA PRO A 936 -18.18 11.98 25.63
C PRO A 936 -17.48 12.74 26.77
N GLU A 937 -16.23 12.40 27.08
CA GLU A 937 -15.46 13.07 28.14
C GLU A 937 -15.18 14.55 27.82
N ILE A 938 -14.85 14.84 26.55
CA ILE A 938 -14.63 16.21 26.06
C ILE A 938 -15.96 16.99 26.09
N MET A 939 -17.04 16.34 25.64
CA MET A 939 -18.38 16.92 25.64
C MET A 939 -18.84 17.30 27.06
N GLU A 940 -18.67 16.40 28.03
CA GLU A 940 -19.08 16.66 29.42
C GLU A 940 -18.24 17.76 30.07
N ARG A 941 -16.93 17.81 29.80
CA ARG A 941 -16.07 18.89 30.28
C ARG A 941 -16.46 20.25 29.68
N LEU A 942 -16.78 20.30 28.39
CA LEU A 942 -17.29 21.49 27.72
C LEU A 942 -18.62 21.95 28.33
N TYR A 943 -19.54 21.02 28.55
CA TYR A 943 -20.83 21.31 29.17
C TYR A 943 -20.67 21.93 30.56
N ASN A 944 -19.79 21.37 31.41
CA ASN A 944 -19.57 21.89 32.76
C ASN A 944 -19.01 23.33 32.75
N GLU A 945 -18.03 23.63 31.90
CA GLU A 945 -17.49 24.99 31.77
C GLU A 945 -18.58 25.99 31.31
N LEU A 946 -19.40 25.59 30.33
CA LEU A 946 -20.52 26.41 29.84
C LEU A 946 -21.56 26.61 30.94
N LYS A 947 -21.93 25.57 31.69
CA LYS A 947 -22.94 25.62 32.76
C LYS A 947 -22.53 26.51 33.92
N GLU A 948 -21.26 26.50 34.31
CA GLU A 948 -20.74 27.32 35.40
C GLU A 948 -20.81 28.82 35.08
N THR A 949 -20.53 29.19 33.84
CA THR A 949 -20.45 30.59 33.40
C THR A 949 -21.79 31.12 32.87
N TRP A 950 -22.51 30.31 32.09
CA TRP A 950 -23.81 30.61 31.51
C TRP A 950 -24.88 29.74 32.18
N ARG A 951 -25.40 30.25 33.30
CA ARG A 951 -26.25 29.50 34.23
C ARG A 951 -27.65 29.22 33.68
N ASP A 952 -28.32 30.22 33.10
CA ASP A 952 -29.63 30.04 32.48
C ASP A 952 -29.47 29.79 30.97
N PRO A 953 -29.73 28.56 30.47
CA PRO A 953 -29.60 28.24 29.06
C PRO A 953 -30.65 28.93 28.17
N ASN A 954 -31.65 29.60 28.74
CA ASN A 954 -32.68 30.35 28.00
C ASN A 954 -32.29 31.82 27.76
N GLU A 955 -31.27 32.34 28.45
CA GLU A 955 -30.74 33.67 28.19
C GLU A 955 -29.79 33.64 26.99
N ALA A 956 -29.86 34.65 26.12
CA ALA A 956 -28.94 34.73 24.99
C ALA A 956 -27.49 34.86 25.47
N PRO A 957 -26.55 34.02 24.98
CA PRO A 957 -25.18 34.07 25.43
C PRO A 957 -24.46 35.34 24.93
N ASP A 958 -23.62 35.92 25.79
CA ASP A 958 -22.76 37.06 25.44
C ASP A 958 -21.41 36.57 24.92
N ILE A 959 -21.04 36.98 23.70
CA ILE A 959 -19.76 36.61 23.09
C ILE A 959 -18.56 37.04 23.95
N ALA A 960 -18.64 38.19 24.61
CA ALA A 960 -17.54 38.72 25.42
C ALA A 960 -17.30 37.88 26.68
N VAL A 961 -18.33 37.15 27.13
CA VAL A 961 -18.25 36.17 28.21
C VAL A 961 -17.70 34.85 27.67
N LEU A 962 -18.23 34.33 26.57
CA LEU A 962 -17.77 33.07 25.97
C LEU A 962 -16.32 33.13 25.48
N ASP A 963 -15.84 34.29 25.03
CA ASP A 963 -14.45 34.51 24.62
C ASP A 963 -13.43 34.24 25.74
N LYS A 964 -13.86 34.35 27.01
CA LYS A 964 -13.01 34.13 28.17
C LYS A 964 -12.93 32.67 28.60
N LEU A 965 -13.72 31.79 27.98
CA LEU A 965 -13.77 30.37 28.32
C LEU A 965 -12.59 29.62 27.69
N PRO A 966 -11.61 29.15 28.49
CA PRO A 966 -10.40 28.54 27.96
C PRO A 966 -10.69 27.19 27.29
N TYR A 967 -11.56 26.35 27.84
CA TYR A 967 -11.82 25.02 27.28
C TYR A 967 -12.68 25.08 26.01
N LEU A 968 -13.73 25.90 25.99
CA LEU A 968 -14.48 26.21 24.76
C LEU A 968 -13.54 26.72 23.66
N THR A 969 -12.65 27.66 23.98
CA THR A 969 -11.69 28.17 23.00
C THR A 969 -10.74 27.08 22.51
N ALA A 970 -10.30 26.18 23.39
CA ALA A 970 -9.48 25.02 23.01
C ALA A 970 -10.24 24.04 22.09
N VAL A 971 -11.52 23.77 22.37
CA VAL A 971 -12.41 22.94 21.52
C VAL A 971 -12.58 23.56 20.14
N LEU A 972 -12.76 24.88 20.06
CA LEU A 972 -12.89 25.60 18.78
C LEU A 972 -11.58 25.55 17.98
N LYS A 973 -10.43 25.80 18.62
CA LYS A 973 -9.12 25.68 17.94
C LYS A 973 -8.90 24.27 17.40
N GLU A 974 -9.25 23.24 18.17
CA GLU A 974 -9.14 21.84 17.73
C GLU A 974 -10.14 21.51 16.62
N THR A 975 -11.34 22.10 16.67
CA THR A 975 -12.33 22.01 15.58
C THR A 975 -11.76 22.58 14.29
N PHE A 976 -11.20 23.80 14.32
CA PHE A 976 -10.56 24.41 13.15
C PHE A 976 -9.40 23.61 12.60
N ARG A 977 -8.63 22.94 13.47
CA ARG A 977 -7.51 22.07 13.06
C ARG A 977 -8.00 20.85 12.28
N HIS A 978 -9.10 20.24 12.72
CA HIS A 978 -9.72 19.08 12.07
C HIS A 978 -10.65 19.42 10.90
N SER A 979 -10.90 20.71 10.65
CA SER A 979 -11.76 21.19 9.57
C SER A 979 -11.03 22.20 8.68
N PRO A 980 -10.05 21.76 7.87
CA PRO A 980 -9.31 22.69 7.01
C PRO A 980 -10.29 23.34 6.01
N GLY A 981 -10.35 24.67 6.00
CA GLY A 981 -11.29 25.41 5.15
C GLY A 981 -11.00 25.29 3.66
N ALA A 982 -9.73 25.03 3.28
CA ALA A 982 -9.35 24.65 1.94
C ALA A 982 -8.48 23.38 2.00
N LEU A 983 -8.85 22.36 1.22
CA LEU A 983 -8.11 21.09 1.16
C LEU A 983 -7.08 21.05 0.03
N CYS A 984 -7.14 22.00 -0.90
CA CYS A 984 -6.20 22.08 -2.01
C CYS A 984 -4.91 22.80 -1.62
N ARG A 985 -3.87 22.57 -2.42
CA ARG A 985 -2.65 23.39 -2.39
C ARG A 985 -2.97 24.86 -2.66
N ILE A 986 -2.48 25.75 -1.81
CA ILE A 986 -2.50 27.19 -2.05
C ILE A 986 -1.15 27.63 -2.60
N SER A 987 -1.16 28.54 -3.58
CA SER A 987 0.05 28.93 -4.33
C SER A 987 0.43 30.40 -4.13
N ARG A 988 1.73 30.67 -4.18
CA ARG A 988 2.32 32.01 -4.28
C ARG A 988 3.42 32.03 -5.33
N VAL A 989 3.57 33.18 -5.98
CA VAL A 989 4.61 33.44 -6.98
C VAL A 989 5.28 34.77 -6.67
N ASN A 990 6.61 34.75 -6.63
CA ASN A 990 7.42 35.96 -6.67
C ASN A 990 8.03 36.13 -8.07
N PRO A 991 7.47 37.00 -8.93
CA PRO A 991 7.97 37.16 -10.29
C PRO A 991 9.26 37.98 -10.38
N ARG A 992 9.79 38.51 -9.26
CA ARG A 992 10.87 39.52 -9.28
C ARG A 992 12.17 39.07 -8.64
N GLN A 993 12.09 38.21 -7.62
CA GLN A 993 13.24 37.80 -6.82
C GLN A 993 13.20 36.28 -6.61
N PRO A 994 14.37 35.63 -6.47
CA PRO A 994 14.41 34.24 -6.05
C PRO A 994 13.87 34.11 -4.63
N GLU A 995 13.33 32.93 -4.31
CA GLU A 995 12.92 32.56 -2.95
C GLU A 995 13.97 31.64 -2.35
N GLN A 996 14.34 31.85 -1.09
CA GLN A 996 15.31 31.01 -0.40
C GLN A 996 14.60 29.94 0.42
N TYR A 997 14.99 28.68 0.26
CA TYR A 997 14.56 27.55 1.11
C TYR A 997 15.79 26.78 1.62
N GLY A 998 16.15 26.94 2.89
CA GLY A 998 17.39 26.36 3.43
C GLY A 998 18.60 26.78 2.58
N ASP A 999 19.35 25.80 2.08
CA ASP A 999 20.50 26.02 1.17
C ASP A 999 20.12 26.14 -0.32
N TRP A 1000 18.83 26.01 -0.64
CA TRP A 1000 18.32 26.02 -2.02
C TRP A 1000 17.79 27.40 -2.42
N GLU A 1001 18.25 27.89 -3.56
CA GLU A 1001 17.70 29.09 -4.20
C GLU A 1001 16.64 28.68 -5.25
N ILE A 1002 15.41 29.15 -5.07
CA ILE A 1002 14.27 28.89 -5.97
C ILE A 1002 14.17 30.06 -6.95
N PRO A 1003 14.26 29.83 -8.28
CA PRO A 1003 14.28 30.92 -9.26
C PRO A 1003 13.01 31.81 -9.24
N PRO A 1004 13.13 33.12 -9.58
CA PRO A 1004 11.97 34.00 -9.74
C PRO A 1004 10.95 33.42 -10.72
N GLY A 1005 9.66 33.59 -10.42
CA GLY A 1005 8.56 33.10 -11.25
C GLY A 1005 8.21 31.62 -11.07
N THR A 1006 8.97 30.88 -10.25
CA THR A 1006 8.57 29.54 -9.80
C THR A 1006 7.33 29.61 -8.92
N ILE A 1007 6.37 28.71 -9.14
CA ILE A 1007 5.18 28.61 -8.29
C ILE A 1007 5.54 27.77 -7.06
N ILE A 1008 5.35 28.37 -5.88
CA ILE A 1008 5.52 27.68 -4.61
C ILE A 1008 4.14 27.41 -4.03
N SER A 1009 3.85 26.14 -3.79
CA SER A 1009 2.60 25.65 -3.26
C SER A 1009 2.81 24.97 -1.91
N MET A 1010 1.84 25.09 -1.02
CA MET A 1010 1.79 24.39 0.26
C MET A 1010 0.34 24.04 0.59
N SER A 1011 0.11 23.01 1.41
CA SER A 1011 -1.24 22.55 1.76
C SER A 1011 -1.55 22.88 3.23
N ILE A 1012 -2.74 23.41 3.47
CA ILE A 1012 -3.24 23.66 4.84
C ILE A 1012 -3.37 22.34 5.63
N PRO A 1013 -3.93 21.24 5.07
CA PRO A 1013 -4.01 19.96 5.78
C PRO A 1013 -2.64 19.42 6.25
N ASP A 1014 -1.58 19.59 5.45
CA ASP A 1014 -0.23 19.12 5.81
C ASP A 1014 0.23 19.81 7.11
N VAL A 1015 0.07 21.13 7.21
CA VAL A 1015 0.43 21.89 8.42
C VAL A 1015 -0.42 21.52 9.63
N LEU A 1016 -1.73 21.32 9.44
CA LEU A 1016 -2.67 21.02 10.54
C LEU A 1016 -2.58 19.57 11.07
N SER A 1017 -1.88 18.70 10.33
CA SER A 1017 -1.67 17.28 10.67
C SER A 1017 -0.20 16.88 10.87
N ASP A 1018 0.74 17.81 10.69
CA ASP A 1018 2.18 17.62 10.88
C ASP A 1018 2.51 17.11 12.30
N GLN A 1019 2.93 15.85 12.38
CA GLN A 1019 3.26 15.18 13.65
C GLN A 1019 4.45 15.83 14.37
N SER A 1020 5.33 16.54 13.67
CA SER A 1020 6.43 17.27 14.31
C SER A 1020 5.93 18.47 15.14
N ILE A 1021 4.76 19.01 14.79
CA ILE A 1021 4.10 20.11 15.51
C ILE A 1021 3.10 19.57 16.52
N TRP A 1022 2.20 18.68 16.06
CA TRP A 1022 1.03 18.24 16.81
C TRP A 1022 1.26 16.96 17.63
N GLY A 1023 2.41 16.29 17.48
CA GLY A 1023 2.73 15.05 18.18
C GLY A 1023 2.29 13.79 17.42
N SER A 1024 2.66 12.61 17.94
CA SER A 1024 2.26 11.32 17.35
C SER A 1024 0.75 11.04 17.45
N ASP A 1025 0.04 11.81 18.27
CA ASP A 1025 -1.40 11.84 18.43
C ASP A 1025 -2.06 12.96 17.59
N ALA A 1026 -1.41 13.47 16.54
CA ALA A 1026 -1.96 14.51 15.66
C ALA A 1026 -3.35 14.17 15.07
N ALA A 1027 -3.64 12.87 14.88
CA ALA A 1027 -4.94 12.41 14.38
C ALA A 1027 -6.04 12.40 15.45
N VAL A 1028 -5.71 12.55 16.73
CA VAL A 1028 -6.65 12.51 17.86
C VAL A 1028 -7.20 13.91 18.12
N PHE A 1029 -8.51 14.04 18.23
CA PHE A 1029 -9.16 15.28 18.64
C PHE A 1029 -8.93 15.51 20.15
N ARG A 1030 -7.99 16.40 20.50
CA ARG A 1030 -7.54 16.62 21.87
C ARG A 1030 -7.43 18.13 22.17
N PRO A 1031 -8.50 18.80 22.62
CA PRO A 1031 -8.49 20.22 22.96
C PRO A 1031 -7.42 20.61 23.99
N GLU A 1032 -7.07 19.71 24.92
CA GLU A 1032 -6.11 19.95 25.99
C GLU A 1032 -4.74 20.45 25.50
N ARG A 1033 -4.34 20.08 24.27
CA ARG A 1033 -3.07 20.54 23.67
C ARG A 1033 -2.95 22.06 23.62
N TRP A 1034 -4.07 22.76 23.44
CA TRP A 1034 -4.13 24.22 23.37
C TRP A 1034 -4.00 24.90 24.72
N LEU A 1035 -4.25 24.17 25.81
CA LEU A 1035 -4.03 24.63 27.18
C LEU A 1035 -2.59 24.37 27.64
N GLU A 1036 -1.94 23.36 27.05
CA GLU A 1036 -0.59 22.93 27.40
C GLU A 1036 0.50 23.72 26.66
N ARG A 1037 0.21 24.17 25.43
CA ARG A 1037 1.20 24.77 24.52
C ARG A 1037 0.67 26.02 23.82
N ALA A 1038 1.23 27.17 24.20
CA ALA A 1038 0.91 28.47 23.60
C ALA A 1038 1.51 28.67 22.19
N ASP A 1039 2.54 27.91 21.81
CA ASP A 1039 3.21 28.07 20.52
C ASP A 1039 2.40 27.53 19.32
N LEU A 1040 1.34 26.76 19.59
CA LEU A 1040 0.51 26.11 18.58
C LEU A 1040 -0.33 27.08 17.73
N ASP A 1041 -0.63 28.28 18.25
CA ASP A 1041 -1.46 29.28 17.57
C ASP A 1041 -0.91 29.67 16.20
N ARG A 1042 0.43 29.67 16.04
CA ARG A 1042 1.04 29.97 14.74
C ARG A 1042 0.79 28.88 13.71
N TYR A 1043 0.42 27.67 14.09
CA TYR A 1043 0.20 26.58 13.15
C TYR A 1043 -1.26 26.36 12.81
N LEU A 1044 -2.19 27.12 13.42
CA LEU A 1044 -3.59 27.11 13.06
C LEU A 1044 -3.85 27.90 11.77
N VAL A 1045 -3.45 27.31 10.64
CA VAL A 1045 -3.48 27.96 9.31
C VAL A 1045 -4.77 27.69 8.52
N THR A 1046 -5.84 27.23 9.19
CA THR A 1046 -7.16 26.93 8.60
C THR A 1046 -7.71 28.08 7.75
N PHE A 1047 -7.43 29.33 8.15
CA PHE A 1047 -7.88 30.55 7.47
C PHE A 1047 -6.81 31.14 6.52
N SER A 1048 -5.75 30.38 6.20
CA SER A 1048 -4.49 30.89 5.65
C SER A 1048 -3.83 31.95 6.56
N LYS A 1049 -2.85 32.69 6.05
CA LYS A 1049 -2.09 33.71 6.80
C LYS A 1049 -1.75 34.95 5.97
N GLY A 1050 -1.23 35.94 6.68
CA GLY A 1050 -0.57 37.11 6.12
C GLY A 1050 -1.50 38.00 5.32
N THR A 1051 -0.99 38.53 4.21
CA THR A 1051 -1.69 39.55 3.41
C THR A 1051 -3.00 39.06 2.80
N ARG A 1052 -3.19 37.74 2.64
CA ARG A 1052 -4.36 37.14 2.01
C ARG A 1052 -5.16 36.22 2.95
N ILE A 1053 -5.05 36.44 4.27
CA ILE A 1053 -5.85 35.73 5.28
C ILE A 1053 -7.35 35.94 5.06
N CYS A 1054 -8.16 34.93 5.41
CA CYS A 1054 -9.62 34.95 5.28
C CYS A 1054 -10.22 36.28 5.80
N PRO A 1055 -11.08 36.96 5.00
CA PRO A 1055 -11.77 38.17 5.45
C PRO A 1055 -12.79 37.93 6.56
N GLY A 1056 -13.49 36.79 6.54
CA GLY A 1056 -14.56 36.46 7.48
C GLY A 1056 -14.11 35.75 8.74
N ILE A 1057 -12.80 35.76 9.09
CA ILE A 1057 -12.27 34.98 10.22
C ILE A 1057 -12.99 35.30 11.54
N GLU A 1058 -13.18 36.58 11.87
CA GLU A 1058 -13.86 36.99 13.11
C GLU A 1058 -15.33 36.53 13.15
N LEU A 1059 -16.04 36.61 12.02
CA LEU A 1059 -17.42 36.14 11.92
C LEU A 1059 -17.50 34.63 12.13
N ALA A 1060 -16.62 33.85 11.49
CA ALA A 1060 -16.57 32.40 11.67
C ALA A 1060 -16.29 32.01 13.13
N TRP A 1061 -15.39 32.72 13.82
CA TRP A 1061 -15.14 32.51 15.26
C TRP A 1061 -16.39 32.77 16.11
N ILE A 1062 -17.12 33.84 15.83
CA ILE A 1062 -18.34 34.21 16.57
C ILE A 1062 -19.44 33.18 16.32
N GLU A 1063 -19.75 32.89 15.06
CA GLU A 1063 -20.82 31.95 14.68
C GLU A 1063 -20.58 30.56 15.26
N ILE A 1064 -19.38 30.00 15.06
CA ILE A 1064 -19.05 28.64 15.50
C ILE A 1064 -19.04 28.57 17.03
N ARG A 1065 -18.52 29.60 17.71
CA ARG A 1065 -18.52 29.68 19.17
C ARG A 1065 -19.95 29.68 19.72
N LEU A 1066 -20.83 30.54 19.20
CA LEU A 1066 -22.19 30.66 19.70
C LEU A 1066 -23.01 29.39 19.38
N ILE A 1067 -22.90 28.83 18.18
CA ILE A 1067 -23.65 27.63 17.79
C ILE A 1067 -23.22 26.42 18.64
N ILE A 1068 -21.91 26.17 18.78
CA ILE A 1068 -21.40 25.06 19.61
C ILE A 1068 -21.79 25.27 21.07
N ALA A 1069 -21.61 26.47 21.62
CA ALA A 1069 -21.98 26.76 23.00
C ALA A 1069 -23.48 26.51 23.24
N SER A 1070 -24.35 27.03 22.37
CA SER A 1070 -25.81 26.87 22.49
C SER A 1070 -26.25 25.41 22.40
N LEU A 1071 -25.79 24.66 21.41
CA LEU A 1071 -26.21 23.27 21.25
C LEU A 1071 -25.74 22.38 22.41
N PHE A 1072 -24.47 22.48 22.81
CA PHE A 1072 -23.91 21.63 23.86
C PHE A 1072 -24.29 22.07 25.28
N ARG A 1073 -24.72 23.32 25.48
CA ARG A 1073 -25.32 23.78 26.75
C ARG A 1073 -26.77 23.33 26.90
N LYS A 1074 -27.57 23.37 25.82
CA LYS A 1074 -29.02 23.11 25.85
C LYS A 1074 -29.38 21.63 25.68
N TYR A 1075 -28.57 20.84 24.99
CA TYR A 1075 -28.95 19.49 24.57
C TYR A 1075 -27.92 18.41 24.93
N HIS A 1076 -28.44 17.21 25.21
CA HIS A 1076 -27.71 15.95 25.24
C HIS A 1076 -27.92 15.29 23.88
N MET A 1077 -26.81 14.97 23.22
CA MET A 1077 -26.80 14.56 21.82
C MET A 1077 -25.96 13.30 21.64
N SER A 1078 -26.40 12.41 20.75
CA SER A 1078 -25.65 11.23 20.31
C SER A 1078 -25.91 10.90 18.84
N ILE A 1079 -24.91 10.39 18.13
CA ILE A 1079 -25.08 9.98 16.73
C ILE A 1079 -26.06 8.81 16.67
N ALA A 1080 -27.07 8.90 15.78
CA ALA A 1080 -28.08 7.88 15.63
C ALA A 1080 -27.45 6.55 15.11
N PRO A 1081 -27.68 5.39 15.75
CA PRO A 1081 -27.04 4.12 15.35
C PRO A 1081 -27.30 3.72 13.89
N GLU A 1082 -28.51 3.97 13.39
CA GLU A 1082 -28.94 3.71 12.00
C GLU A 1082 -28.19 4.55 10.96
N ALA A 1083 -27.45 5.57 11.38
CA ALA A 1083 -26.68 6.42 10.49
C ALA A 1083 -25.51 5.67 9.84
N GLY A 1084 -24.94 4.69 10.56
CA GLY A 1084 -23.77 3.92 10.12
C GLY A 1084 -22.53 4.78 9.85
N ILE A 1085 -22.43 5.97 10.46
CA ILE A 1085 -21.32 6.89 10.25
C ILE A 1085 -20.11 6.42 11.05
N THR A 1086 -19.00 6.22 10.36
CA THR A 1086 -17.70 5.79 10.84
C THR A 1086 -16.62 6.80 10.47
N ASP A 1087 -15.42 6.64 11.01
CA ASP A 1087 -14.27 7.48 10.65
C ASP A 1087 -13.97 7.42 9.13
N ASP A 1088 -14.28 6.29 8.47
CA ASP A 1088 -14.08 6.11 7.02
C ASP A 1088 -15.01 6.99 6.16
N ASP A 1089 -16.09 7.52 6.75
CA ASP A 1089 -17.04 8.39 6.05
C ASP A 1089 -16.60 9.86 6.06
N ILE A 1090 -15.75 10.23 7.02
CA ILE A 1090 -15.27 11.59 7.24
C ILE A 1090 -13.77 11.77 6.92
N LEU A 1091 -13.01 10.66 6.80
CA LEU A 1091 -11.61 10.61 6.40
C LEU A 1091 -11.40 9.38 5.49
N PRO A 1092 -10.59 9.46 4.41
CA PRO A 1092 -9.74 10.56 3.99
C PRO A 1092 -10.47 11.62 3.15
N PHE A 1093 -9.82 12.78 3.06
CA PHE A 1093 -10.16 13.88 2.16
C PHE A 1093 -9.72 13.61 0.72
N TYR A 1094 -10.45 14.15 -0.25
CA TYR A 1094 -10.00 14.24 -1.64
C TYR A 1094 -9.35 15.60 -1.92
N ASP A 1095 -8.40 15.65 -2.87
CA ASP A 1095 -7.86 16.91 -3.39
C ASP A 1095 -9.00 17.70 -4.06
N GLY A 1096 -9.26 18.89 -3.55
CA GLY A 1096 -10.40 19.73 -3.90
C GLY A 1096 -10.34 21.05 -3.13
N PHE A 1097 -10.99 22.10 -3.63
CA PHE A 1097 -10.98 23.37 -2.90
C PHE A 1097 -11.86 23.29 -1.65
N THR A 1098 -13.12 22.89 -1.82
CA THR A 1098 -14.02 22.61 -0.70
C THR A 1098 -13.87 21.17 -0.22
N PRO A 1099 -14.17 20.90 1.07
CA PRO A 1099 -14.06 19.56 1.61
C PRO A 1099 -14.99 18.53 0.96
N ALA A 1100 -14.40 17.51 0.33
CA ALA A 1100 -15.10 16.32 -0.12
C ALA A 1100 -14.54 15.09 0.60
N VAL A 1101 -15.42 14.32 1.25
CA VAL A 1101 -15.06 13.10 1.99
C VAL A 1101 -15.56 11.85 1.29
N LYS A 1102 -14.87 10.73 1.54
CA LYS A 1102 -15.07 9.42 0.88
C LYS A 1102 -16.52 8.96 0.83
N ASN A 1103 -17.26 9.06 1.93
CA ASN A 1103 -18.64 8.59 2.01
C ASN A 1103 -19.59 9.58 2.70
N TRP A 1104 -19.51 10.88 2.36
CA TRP A 1104 -20.54 11.91 2.66
C TRP A 1104 -20.54 12.54 4.06
N ILE A 1105 -20.23 13.85 4.14
CA ILE A 1105 -20.45 14.71 5.34
C ILE A 1105 -21.75 15.54 5.25
N SER A 1106 -22.53 15.40 4.19
CA SER A 1106 -23.75 16.20 4.04
C SER A 1106 -24.91 15.75 4.97
N ARG A 1107 -24.69 14.78 5.87
CA ARG A 1107 -25.66 14.35 6.89
C ARG A 1107 -24.95 14.10 8.22
N LEU A 1108 -25.57 14.54 9.31
CA LEU A 1108 -25.20 14.21 10.68
C LEU A 1108 -26.48 13.98 11.48
N PRO A 1109 -27.15 12.82 11.31
CA PRO A 1109 -28.35 12.46 12.06
C PRO A 1109 -28.02 12.17 13.52
N VAL A 1110 -28.64 12.93 14.42
CA VAL A 1110 -28.36 12.95 15.85
C VAL A 1110 -29.66 12.79 16.64
N GLU A 1111 -29.63 11.94 17.65
CA GLU A 1111 -30.65 11.90 18.68
C GLU A 1111 -30.44 13.08 19.63
N VAL A 1112 -31.46 13.90 19.83
CA VAL A 1112 -31.39 15.13 20.64
C VAL A 1112 -32.38 15.02 21.80
N LYS A 1113 -31.90 15.30 23.01
CA LYS A 1113 -32.70 15.40 24.24
C LYS A 1113 -32.35 16.70 24.98
N PRO A 1114 -33.32 17.44 25.54
CA PRO A 1114 -33.02 18.60 26.39
C PRO A 1114 -32.14 18.20 27.60
N ARG A 1115 -31.23 19.08 28.03
CA ARG A 1115 -30.47 18.96 29.29
C ARG A 1115 -31.12 19.80 30.39
N ASP A 1116 -31.07 19.29 31.63
CA ASP A 1116 -31.55 19.95 32.85
C ASP A 1116 -30.65 21.12 33.34
#